data_AF-A0A948S9W2-F1
#
_entry.id   AF-A0A948S9W2-F1
#
_cell.length_a   1.000
_cell.length_b   1.000
_cell.length_c   1.000
_cell.angle_alpha   90.00
_cell.angle_beta   90.00
_cell.angle_gamma   90.00
#
_symmetry.space_group_name_H-M   'P 1'
#
loop_
_entity.id
_entity.type
_entity.pdbx_description
1 polymer ?
#
loop_
_entity_poly.entity_id
_entity_poly.type
_entity_poly.pdbx_seq_one_letter_code
_entity_poly.pdbx_strand_id
1 'polypeptide(L)'
;MTQKILLMLALSSTLQAMAPDPLVWTTPSTSSAGSMPIGNGDIGLNVWAQADGTIRTYIAKTDAWDASGRLLRLGGVDIAFSPNPFAGGDFSQTLDAAAGQIVFKGGNGFEARLWVDANAPVIRVEASAPAGVSVSVKPNIWRREKREIPTDQLQGYTWYMGGGESMGGIYGGPEPVYSFPDVVTDLEGDRIGWYQRNESSFWEFGFRHQQMDGPPPGETDPLLHRTFGVVLSSPQLAKKGAELLESAAPVKDFRLDIVALTEITPTAEDWIKDAVALSGEASSADLAKARADHEAWWKNFWDRSYIRITKASEPPIDVASATSNPLSIGVDAQGLNGFVGTVARVRIFGHALSREEIAALDSPEPAKGLVADWDFSGFNGGSITDSVGGLVAEPFGNPQAATVDGKTGVRLAGTDGLRVPSDPKLDLTRGGTLEMLISADTQAPGGGRLLDKGQPGTEQGYVLDTFPGNSLRLITKAGALEGGPVLPVGGWHRVLALFGPDGRRISIDGKIVAEAAPAPPAAEPLASELNQAYQLQRYTAACAGRGAFPIRFNGSLFWGERQDVLGAPPIDPDWRMWAADYWWQNTRLPYYPMLASGDYDFMKPLFDMYFRRLPTETARTKAWFGCEGAFMAETASFWGMMSNGDYGYERPPELEVGELKNGVMRYYWQPGIELTHMMLDYYDHTGDEAFVKERLAPMAEAYLKYYATRFGRDGNGKLVITPAQSLETWANVVNPTPDVAGLAQNTKRILALPENLVPESLRKLAKEMLDATPEIPMRTENGREIIGFAEEVNSQRSNFENPELYPVYPYRNYGIGRPGLDLARETYAARITKDHFGWHQSGMQAACLGMADECAIILRANLGNKNANFRFPTMWGPNYDWVPDQDHGSNLVNTLQLMLLQPDGDKILLAPAWPEGWEADFKLHAPKNTTVEASIRKGKIENLKVTPPERAKDVVDCLKKKVTP
;
A
#
# COMPACT_ATOMS: atom_id res chain seq x y z
N MET A 1 16.62 -48.79 15.96
CA MET A 1 16.38 -48.24 14.59
C MET A 1 15.04 -47.51 14.49
N THR A 2 14.02 -47.96 15.22
CA THR A 2 12.64 -47.42 15.19
C THR A 2 12.47 -46.02 15.79
N GLN A 3 13.33 -45.60 16.74
CA GLN A 3 13.29 -44.27 17.34
C GLN A 3 13.92 -43.17 16.46
N LYS A 4 14.87 -43.52 15.57
CA LYS A 4 15.44 -42.60 14.58
C LYS A 4 14.50 -42.40 13.37
N ILE A 5 13.69 -43.41 13.05
CA ILE A 5 12.67 -43.33 11.99
C ILE A 5 11.46 -42.51 12.48
N LEU A 6 11.06 -42.62 13.76
CA LEU A 6 10.06 -41.72 14.35
C LEU A 6 10.55 -40.26 14.46
N LEU A 7 11.85 -40.01 14.68
CA LEU A 7 12.40 -38.65 14.67
C LEU A 7 12.52 -38.07 13.25
N MET A 8 12.79 -38.90 12.24
CA MET A 8 12.74 -38.47 10.82
C MET A 8 11.30 -38.25 10.32
N LEU A 9 10.33 -39.02 10.81
CA LEU A 9 8.90 -38.79 10.51
C LEU A 9 8.30 -37.62 11.31
N ALA A 10 8.82 -37.29 12.49
CA ALA A 10 8.47 -36.06 13.22
C ALA A 10 9.15 -34.80 12.66
N LEU A 11 10.23 -34.96 11.88
CA LEU A 11 10.80 -33.89 11.03
C LEU A 11 10.09 -33.77 9.68
N SER A 12 9.07 -34.59 9.42
CA SER A 12 8.22 -34.52 8.22
C SER A 12 6.88 -33.81 8.47
N SER A 13 6.63 -33.30 9.68
CA SER A 13 5.34 -32.71 10.08
C SER A 13 5.40 -31.22 10.47
N THR A 14 6.36 -30.46 9.97
CA THR A 14 6.38 -28.99 10.10
C THR A 14 6.65 -28.28 8.79
N LEU A 15 5.87 -28.62 7.76
CA LEU A 15 5.53 -27.72 6.65
C LEU A 15 4.00 -27.63 6.68
N GLN A 16 3.47 -26.82 7.60
CA GLN A 16 2.11 -26.30 7.42
C GLN A 16 2.12 -25.52 6.10
N ALA A 17 1.04 -25.63 5.31
CA ALA A 17 1.03 -25.22 3.91
C ALA A 17 1.64 -23.82 3.69
N MET A 18 2.47 -23.68 2.66
CA MET A 18 3.07 -22.39 2.25
C MET A 18 1.98 -21.43 1.72
N ALA A 19 0.90 -22.01 1.21
CA ALA A 19 -0.34 -21.34 0.82
C ALA A 19 -1.21 -20.97 2.03
N PRO A 20 -2.13 -20.00 1.90
CA PRO A 20 -3.07 -19.69 2.97
C PRO A 20 -4.03 -20.86 3.21
N ASP A 21 -4.52 -20.96 4.45
CA ASP A 21 -5.60 -21.88 4.77
C ASP A 21 -6.84 -21.58 3.89
N PRO A 22 -7.61 -22.59 3.48
CA PRO A 22 -8.78 -22.38 2.63
C PRO A 22 -9.76 -21.37 3.26
N LEU A 23 -10.15 -20.35 2.49
CA LEU A 23 -11.16 -19.39 2.92
C LEU A 23 -12.54 -19.97 2.63
N VAL A 24 -13.38 -20.05 3.65
CA VAL A 24 -14.71 -20.69 3.53
C VAL A 24 -15.81 -19.68 3.82
N TRP A 25 -16.77 -19.62 2.91
CA TRP A 25 -18.04 -18.95 3.10
C TRP A 25 -19.14 -19.97 3.31
N THR A 26 -19.82 -19.88 4.44
CA THR A 26 -20.93 -20.78 4.83
C THR A 26 -22.30 -20.23 4.45
N THR A 27 -22.34 -19.08 3.78
CA THR A 27 -23.57 -18.46 3.28
C THR A 27 -23.36 -17.92 1.86
N PRO A 28 -24.37 -18.03 0.98
CA PRO A 28 -24.37 -17.34 -0.31
C PRO A 28 -24.25 -15.82 -0.14
N SER A 29 -23.71 -15.15 -1.15
CA SER A 29 -23.47 -13.71 -1.16
C SER A 29 -24.66 -12.94 -1.75
N THR A 30 -24.87 -11.72 -1.27
CA THR A 30 -25.95 -10.82 -1.74
C THR A 30 -25.57 -10.03 -2.99
N SER A 31 -24.28 -9.68 -3.12
CA SER A 31 -23.70 -8.94 -4.26
C SER A 31 -22.29 -9.43 -4.56
N SER A 32 -21.64 -8.81 -5.55
CA SER A 32 -20.24 -9.05 -5.90
C SER A 32 -19.25 -8.65 -4.79
N ALA A 33 -19.68 -7.91 -3.76
CA ALA A 33 -18.89 -7.65 -2.55
C ALA A 33 -18.50 -8.92 -1.79
N GLY A 34 -19.33 -9.95 -1.90
CA GLY A 34 -19.02 -11.29 -1.45
C GLY A 34 -18.49 -12.16 -2.57
N SER A 35 -17.57 -11.68 -3.42
CA SER A 35 -16.90 -12.47 -4.46
C SER A 35 -15.45 -12.86 -4.11
N MET A 36 -15.07 -14.10 -4.44
CA MET A 36 -13.72 -14.61 -4.27
C MET A 36 -12.94 -14.31 -5.55
N PRO A 37 -11.82 -13.60 -5.47
CA PRO A 37 -10.88 -13.45 -6.58
C PRO A 37 -10.27 -14.79 -6.98
N ILE A 38 -10.13 -15.04 -8.28
CA ILE A 38 -9.36 -16.16 -8.83
C ILE A 38 -8.86 -15.80 -10.23
N GLY A 39 -7.66 -16.24 -10.61
CA GLY A 39 -7.13 -15.95 -11.93
C GLY A 39 -5.86 -16.73 -12.26
N ASN A 40 -5.37 -16.55 -13.48
CA ASN A 40 -4.14 -17.18 -13.95
C ASN A 40 -3.02 -16.17 -14.25
N GLY A 41 -3.20 -14.90 -13.91
CA GLY A 41 -2.23 -13.86 -14.22
C GLY A 41 -2.57 -13.05 -15.46
N ASP A 42 -3.38 -13.60 -16.38
CA ASP A 42 -3.91 -12.87 -17.53
C ASP A 42 -5.43 -12.66 -17.42
N ILE A 43 -6.15 -13.73 -17.08
CA ILE A 43 -7.60 -13.75 -16.83
C ILE A 43 -7.84 -13.75 -15.33
N GLY A 44 -8.73 -12.85 -14.87
CA GLY A 44 -9.16 -12.76 -13.49
C GLY A 44 -10.68 -12.79 -13.38
N LEU A 45 -11.19 -13.38 -12.29
CA LEU A 45 -12.61 -13.52 -11.99
C LEU A 45 -12.96 -13.02 -10.59
N ASN A 46 -14.08 -12.32 -10.48
CA ASN A 46 -14.85 -12.23 -9.25
C ASN A 46 -15.92 -13.33 -9.27
N VAL A 47 -15.92 -14.26 -8.32
CA VAL A 47 -16.85 -15.41 -8.30
C VAL A 47 -17.66 -15.47 -7.00
N TRP A 48 -18.99 -15.59 -7.10
CA TRP A 48 -19.86 -15.79 -5.93
C TRP A 48 -21.10 -16.62 -6.25
N ALA A 49 -21.64 -17.29 -5.24
CA ALA A 49 -22.96 -17.91 -5.33
C ALA A 49 -24.05 -17.02 -4.72
N GLN A 50 -25.23 -17.01 -5.32
CA GLN A 50 -26.43 -16.34 -4.79
C GLN A 50 -27.41 -17.34 -4.17
N ALA A 51 -28.33 -16.83 -3.34
CA ALA A 51 -29.30 -17.65 -2.61
C ALA A 51 -30.28 -18.41 -3.54
N ASP A 52 -30.43 -17.98 -4.79
CA ASP A 52 -31.27 -18.62 -5.80
C ASP A 52 -30.63 -19.89 -6.41
N GLY A 53 -29.36 -20.19 -6.09
CA GLY A 53 -28.64 -21.34 -6.63
C GLY A 53 -27.67 -21.00 -7.77
N THR A 54 -27.61 -19.73 -8.18
CA THR A 54 -26.77 -19.29 -9.30
C THR A 54 -25.33 -19.05 -8.82
N ILE A 55 -24.35 -19.64 -9.51
CA ILE A 55 -22.95 -19.21 -9.44
C ILE A 55 -22.75 -18.12 -10.50
N ARG A 56 -22.36 -16.93 -10.07
CA ARG A 56 -22.12 -15.77 -10.93
C ARG A 56 -20.65 -15.39 -10.97
N THR A 57 -20.21 -14.96 -12.15
CA THR A 57 -18.86 -14.46 -12.37
C THR A 57 -18.86 -13.07 -13.00
N TYR A 58 -17.82 -12.29 -12.73
CA TYR A 58 -17.32 -11.28 -13.65
C TYR A 58 -15.97 -11.74 -14.20
N ILE A 59 -15.71 -11.48 -15.48
CA ILE A 59 -14.52 -11.90 -16.19
C ILE A 59 -13.72 -10.67 -16.63
N ALA A 60 -12.45 -10.60 -16.28
CA ALA A 60 -11.54 -9.52 -16.68
C ALA A 60 -10.26 -10.09 -17.29
N LYS A 61 -9.61 -9.30 -18.15
CA LYS A 61 -8.28 -9.58 -18.74
C LYS A 61 -7.38 -8.38 -18.60
N THR A 62 -6.07 -8.61 -18.60
CA THR A 62 -5.06 -7.53 -18.54
C THR A 62 -5.04 -6.62 -19.77
N ASP A 63 -5.61 -7.07 -20.90
CA ASP A 63 -5.47 -6.44 -22.21
C ASP A 63 -6.78 -6.04 -22.90
N ALA A 64 -7.90 -6.05 -22.17
CA ALA A 64 -9.25 -5.68 -22.65
C ALA A 64 -9.46 -4.14 -22.69
N TRP A 65 -8.62 -3.46 -23.49
CA TRP A 65 -8.61 -1.99 -23.61
C TRP A 65 -9.56 -1.50 -24.70
N ASP A 66 -10.49 -0.62 -24.36
CA ASP A 66 -11.39 -0.01 -25.33
C ASP A 66 -10.74 1.12 -26.14
N ALA A 67 -11.46 1.61 -27.15
CA ALA A 67 -11.03 2.70 -28.03
C ALA A 67 -10.66 4.00 -27.31
N SER A 68 -11.12 4.18 -26.07
CA SER A 68 -10.84 5.33 -25.21
C SER A 68 -9.67 5.09 -24.24
N GLY A 69 -9.06 3.90 -24.28
CA GLY A 69 -7.97 3.52 -23.38
C GLY A 69 -8.44 3.13 -21.97
N ARG A 70 -9.70 2.71 -21.78
CA ARG A 70 -10.17 2.15 -20.51
C ARG A 70 -10.03 0.63 -20.52
N LEU A 71 -9.54 0.05 -19.43
CA LEU A 71 -9.51 -1.40 -19.26
C LEU A 71 -10.86 -1.90 -18.73
N LEU A 72 -11.60 -2.62 -19.57
CA LEU A 72 -12.93 -3.11 -19.30
C LEU A 72 -12.93 -4.57 -18.81
N ARG A 73 -14.05 -5.01 -18.23
CA ARG A 73 -14.32 -6.45 -18.07
C ARG A 73 -14.81 -7.01 -19.40
N LEU A 74 -14.70 -8.32 -19.57
CA LEU A 74 -15.27 -9.02 -20.72
C LEU A 74 -16.76 -9.31 -20.56
N GLY A 75 -17.38 -9.04 -19.40
CA GLY A 75 -18.73 -9.50 -19.06
C GLY A 75 -18.70 -10.49 -17.90
N GLY A 76 -19.69 -11.37 -17.83
CA GLY A 76 -19.80 -12.41 -16.81
C GLY A 76 -20.59 -13.62 -17.28
N VAL A 77 -20.69 -14.65 -16.43
CA VAL A 77 -21.48 -15.85 -16.70
C VAL A 77 -22.31 -16.20 -15.47
N ASP A 78 -23.59 -16.49 -15.69
CA ASP A 78 -24.52 -17.03 -14.70
C ASP A 78 -24.71 -18.53 -14.96
N ILE A 79 -24.40 -19.36 -13.95
CA ILE A 79 -24.54 -20.82 -13.99
C ILE A 79 -25.58 -21.21 -12.95
N ALA A 80 -26.78 -21.56 -13.41
CA ALA A 80 -27.89 -21.92 -12.54
C ALA A 80 -28.19 -23.42 -12.61
N PHE A 81 -28.60 -23.96 -11.45
CA PHE A 81 -28.87 -25.38 -11.24
C PHE A 81 -30.30 -25.56 -10.72
N SER A 82 -31.03 -26.54 -11.26
CA SER A 82 -32.37 -26.90 -10.83
C SER A 82 -32.50 -28.40 -10.57
N PRO A 83 -32.91 -28.84 -9.38
CA PRO A 83 -33.25 -28.03 -8.19
C PRO A 83 -32.02 -27.27 -7.64
N ASN A 84 -32.27 -26.17 -6.92
CA ASN A 84 -31.22 -25.33 -6.32
C ASN A 84 -30.39 -26.15 -5.30
N PRO A 85 -29.08 -26.37 -5.54
CA PRO A 85 -28.24 -27.19 -4.67
C PRO A 85 -27.89 -26.50 -3.35
N PHE A 86 -28.05 -25.19 -3.24
CA PHE A 86 -27.71 -24.39 -2.05
C PHE A 86 -28.92 -24.11 -1.15
N ALA A 87 -30.10 -24.66 -1.50
CA ALA A 87 -31.28 -24.59 -0.66
C ALA A 87 -31.14 -25.48 0.60
N GLY A 88 -31.73 -25.06 1.71
CA GLY A 88 -31.81 -25.88 2.94
C GLY A 88 -30.67 -25.72 3.95
N GLY A 89 -29.70 -24.83 3.69
CA GLY A 89 -28.64 -24.46 4.65
C GLY A 89 -27.31 -25.22 4.48
N ASP A 90 -27.28 -26.25 3.65
CA ASP A 90 -26.05 -26.95 3.26
C ASP A 90 -25.35 -26.16 2.14
N PHE A 91 -24.51 -25.19 2.50
CA PHE A 91 -23.72 -24.39 1.55
C PHE A 91 -22.28 -24.19 2.05
N SER A 92 -21.32 -24.35 1.15
CA SER A 92 -20.00 -23.76 1.31
C SER A 92 -19.43 -23.30 -0.03
N GLN A 93 -18.85 -22.10 -0.07
CA GLN A 93 -17.96 -21.66 -1.14
C GLN A 93 -16.55 -21.53 -0.55
N THR A 94 -15.58 -22.27 -1.08
CA THR A 94 -14.22 -22.37 -0.54
C THR A 94 -13.19 -21.94 -1.58
N LEU A 95 -12.36 -20.94 -1.27
CA LEU A 95 -11.15 -20.67 -2.04
C LEU A 95 -10.03 -21.55 -1.49
N ASP A 96 -9.53 -22.45 -2.32
CA ASP A 96 -8.31 -23.21 -2.09
C ASP A 96 -7.19 -22.61 -2.94
N ALA A 97 -6.49 -21.63 -2.37
CA ALA A 97 -5.40 -20.93 -3.05
C ALA A 97 -4.17 -21.83 -3.29
N ALA A 98 -4.03 -22.93 -2.55
CA ALA A 98 -2.94 -23.90 -2.74
C ALA A 98 -3.09 -24.64 -4.07
N ALA A 99 -4.34 -24.97 -4.43
CA ALA A 99 -4.69 -25.61 -5.69
C ALA A 99 -5.15 -24.63 -6.77
N GLY A 100 -5.40 -23.37 -6.43
CA GLY A 100 -5.81 -22.34 -7.39
C GLY A 100 -7.26 -22.44 -7.86
N GLN A 101 -8.16 -22.86 -6.97
CA GLN A 101 -9.55 -23.21 -7.32
C GLN A 101 -10.56 -22.70 -6.30
N ILE A 102 -11.80 -22.54 -6.74
CA ILE A 102 -12.96 -22.30 -5.88
C ILE A 102 -13.86 -23.54 -5.92
N VAL A 103 -14.22 -24.06 -4.75
CA VAL A 103 -15.11 -25.22 -4.60
C VAL A 103 -16.40 -24.82 -3.91
N PHE A 104 -17.52 -25.10 -4.57
CA PHE A 104 -18.88 -24.96 -4.06
C PHE A 104 -19.38 -26.32 -3.61
N LYS A 105 -20.01 -26.39 -2.44
CA LYS A 105 -20.71 -27.58 -1.97
C LYS A 105 -22.14 -27.24 -1.59
N GLY A 106 -23.05 -28.15 -1.92
CA GLY A 106 -24.48 -28.04 -1.68
C GLY A 106 -25.08 -29.31 -1.10
N GLY A 107 -26.39 -29.30 -0.88
CA GLY A 107 -27.17 -30.48 -0.48
C GLY A 107 -27.07 -31.62 -1.48
N ASN A 108 -27.43 -32.83 -1.03
CA ASN A 108 -27.45 -34.06 -1.84
C ASN A 108 -26.10 -34.41 -2.51
N GLY A 109 -24.98 -33.98 -1.92
CA GLY A 109 -23.63 -34.26 -2.43
C GLY A 109 -23.25 -33.46 -3.66
N PHE A 110 -23.90 -32.32 -3.92
CA PHE A 110 -23.51 -31.41 -4.98
C PHE A 110 -22.12 -30.81 -4.70
N GLU A 111 -21.22 -30.88 -5.68
CA GLU A 111 -19.94 -30.18 -5.67
C GLU A 111 -19.71 -29.52 -7.04
N ALA A 112 -19.35 -28.25 -7.07
CA ALA A 112 -18.86 -27.58 -8.26
C ALA A 112 -17.47 -26.97 -8.01
N ARG A 113 -16.60 -27.02 -9.01
CA ARG A 113 -15.22 -26.56 -8.96
C ARG A 113 -14.98 -25.60 -10.10
N LEU A 114 -14.44 -24.44 -9.80
CA LEU A 114 -14.09 -23.42 -10.77
C LEU A 114 -12.61 -23.09 -10.65
N TRP A 115 -11.92 -23.08 -11.77
CA TRP A 115 -10.49 -22.74 -11.83
C TRP A 115 -10.16 -22.04 -13.16
N VAL A 116 -9.15 -21.17 -13.12
CA VAL A 116 -8.62 -20.50 -14.31
C VAL A 116 -7.30 -21.16 -14.64
N ASP A 117 -7.22 -21.85 -15.79
CA ASP A 117 -6.08 -22.68 -16.13
C ASP A 117 -4.78 -21.87 -16.10
N ALA A 118 -3.80 -22.34 -15.33
CA ALA A 118 -2.55 -21.62 -15.15
C ALA A 118 -1.68 -21.65 -16.41
N ASN A 119 -2.01 -22.52 -17.37
CA ASN A 119 -1.24 -22.83 -18.56
C ASN A 119 -2.02 -22.57 -19.87
N ALA A 120 -3.27 -22.12 -19.78
CA ALA A 120 -4.11 -21.83 -20.95
C ALA A 120 -5.09 -20.68 -20.67
N PRO A 121 -5.54 -19.94 -21.70
CA PRO A 121 -6.51 -18.85 -21.55
C PRO A 121 -7.96 -19.38 -21.41
N VAL A 122 -8.17 -20.31 -20.48
CA VAL A 122 -9.44 -21.04 -20.31
C VAL A 122 -9.86 -21.02 -18.83
N ILE A 123 -11.11 -20.64 -18.59
CA ILE A 123 -11.80 -20.82 -17.32
C ILE A 123 -12.58 -22.14 -17.41
N ARG A 124 -12.50 -22.95 -16.37
CA ARG A 124 -13.08 -24.29 -16.30
C ARG A 124 -14.08 -24.34 -15.14
N VAL A 125 -15.26 -24.90 -15.40
CA VAL A 125 -16.22 -25.24 -14.35
C VAL A 125 -16.59 -26.71 -14.49
N GLU A 126 -16.40 -27.46 -13.42
CA GLU A 126 -16.75 -28.87 -13.31
C GLU A 126 -17.77 -29.01 -12.19
N ALA A 127 -18.87 -29.74 -12.38
CA ALA A 127 -19.81 -30.05 -11.30
C ALA A 127 -20.19 -31.52 -11.28
N SER A 128 -20.29 -32.08 -10.08
CA SER A 128 -20.85 -33.39 -9.81
C SER A 128 -22.09 -33.24 -8.93
N ALA A 129 -23.19 -33.83 -9.38
CA ALA A 129 -24.51 -33.76 -8.77
C ALA A 129 -25.14 -35.16 -8.77
N PRO A 130 -24.88 -36.00 -7.75
CA PRO A 130 -25.33 -37.39 -7.73
C PRO A 130 -26.85 -37.57 -7.91
N ALA A 131 -27.64 -36.62 -7.39
CA ALA A 131 -29.09 -36.59 -7.52
C ALA A 131 -29.61 -36.17 -8.91
N GLY A 132 -28.73 -35.65 -9.78
CA GLY A 132 -29.07 -35.07 -11.08
C GLY A 132 -29.61 -33.64 -10.95
N VAL A 133 -29.09 -32.73 -11.79
CA VAL A 133 -29.56 -31.33 -11.87
C VAL A 133 -29.70 -30.92 -13.33
N SER A 134 -30.73 -30.13 -13.65
CA SER A 134 -30.76 -29.35 -14.88
C SER A 134 -29.84 -28.15 -14.73
N VAL A 135 -29.07 -27.85 -15.78
CA VAL A 135 -28.10 -26.76 -15.80
C VAL A 135 -28.47 -25.77 -16.89
N SER A 136 -28.47 -24.49 -16.57
CA SER A 136 -28.59 -23.39 -17.54
C SER A 136 -27.45 -22.41 -17.36
N VAL A 137 -26.80 -22.06 -18.47
CA VAL A 137 -25.69 -21.10 -18.52
C VAL A 137 -26.07 -19.93 -19.41
N LYS A 138 -25.96 -18.71 -18.88
CA LYS A 138 -26.28 -17.46 -19.58
C LYS A 138 -25.15 -16.44 -19.47
N PRO A 139 -24.86 -15.66 -20.52
CA PRO A 139 -24.01 -14.48 -20.40
C PRO A 139 -24.63 -13.45 -19.46
N ASN A 140 -23.79 -12.82 -18.64
CA ASN A 140 -24.12 -11.62 -17.86
C ASN A 140 -23.42 -10.42 -18.53
N ILE A 141 -24.10 -9.83 -19.51
CA ILE A 141 -23.61 -8.72 -20.33
C ILE A 141 -24.42 -7.46 -20.00
N TRP A 142 -23.73 -6.40 -19.56
CA TRP A 142 -24.34 -5.10 -19.23
C TRP A 142 -24.17 -4.06 -20.34
N ARG A 143 -23.15 -4.18 -21.20
CA ARG A 143 -22.97 -3.30 -22.36
C ARG A 143 -23.87 -3.75 -23.51
N ARG A 144 -25.17 -3.44 -23.42
CA ARG A 144 -26.18 -3.86 -24.40
C ARG A 144 -26.49 -2.82 -25.48
N GLU A 145 -26.22 -1.55 -25.19
CA GLU A 145 -26.46 -0.44 -26.11
C GLU A 145 -25.32 0.58 -26.03
N LYS A 146 -25.18 1.38 -27.09
CA LYS A 146 -24.24 2.50 -27.08
C LYS A 146 -24.72 3.52 -26.04
N ARG A 147 -23.89 3.77 -25.03
CA ARG A 147 -24.18 4.69 -23.92
C ARG A 147 -23.14 5.80 -23.88
N GLU A 148 -23.58 7.05 -23.92
CA GLU A 148 -22.71 8.17 -23.58
C GLU A 148 -22.36 8.10 -22.09
N ILE A 149 -21.08 8.28 -21.76
CA ILE A 149 -20.62 8.28 -20.38
C ILE A 149 -20.67 9.73 -19.88
N PRO A 150 -21.56 10.05 -18.94
CA PRO A 150 -21.71 11.42 -18.46
C PRO A 150 -20.44 11.94 -17.78
N THR A 151 -20.25 13.25 -17.84
CA THR A 151 -19.08 13.96 -17.32
C THR A 151 -18.78 13.64 -15.85
N ASP A 152 -19.79 13.50 -14.99
CA ASP A 152 -19.61 13.15 -13.57
C ASP A 152 -19.08 11.71 -13.36
N GLN A 153 -19.44 10.79 -14.25
CA GLN A 153 -18.86 9.43 -14.25
C GLN A 153 -17.42 9.46 -14.77
N LEU A 154 -17.12 10.33 -15.74
CA LEU A 154 -15.78 10.55 -16.27
C LEU A 154 -14.85 11.22 -15.25
N GLN A 155 -15.36 12.14 -14.43
CA GLN A 155 -14.64 12.73 -13.29
C GLN A 155 -14.16 11.65 -12.32
N GLY A 156 -14.90 10.55 -12.19
CA GLY A 156 -14.48 9.42 -11.37
C GLY A 156 -13.26 8.69 -11.90
N TYR A 157 -13.02 8.70 -13.21
CA TYR A 157 -11.81 8.11 -13.81
C TYR A 157 -10.56 8.98 -13.62
N THR A 158 -10.71 10.15 -12.99
CA THR A 158 -9.70 11.17 -12.73
C THR A 158 -9.84 11.68 -11.29
N TRP A 159 -8.91 12.51 -10.78
CA TRP A 159 -9.13 13.23 -9.51
C TRP A 159 -9.33 14.72 -9.77
N TYR A 160 -10.27 15.33 -9.04
CA TYR A 160 -10.58 16.76 -9.06
C TYR A 160 -10.05 17.38 -7.77
N MET A 161 -8.79 17.84 -7.77
CA MET A 161 -8.34 18.79 -6.74
C MET A 161 -9.16 20.06 -6.95
N GLY A 162 -9.86 20.55 -5.92
CA GLY A 162 -10.84 21.65 -5.97
C GLY A 162 -10.33 23.04 -6.40
N GLY A 163 -9.61 23.14 -7.52
CA GLY A 163 -9.10 24.35 -8.17
C GLY A 163 -9.31 24.39 -9.68
N GLY A 164 -10.02 23.43 -10.28
CA GLY A 164 -10.36 23.43 -11.72
C GLY A 164 -9.37 22.68 -12.64
N GLU A 165 -8.39 21.96 -12.09
CA GLU A 165 -7.45 21.10 -12.82
C GLU A 165 -7.84 19.62 -12.65
N SER A 166 -7.93 18.87 -13.75
CA SER A 166 -8.35 17.45 -13.76
C SER A 166 -7.22 16.52 -14.16
N MET A 167 -7.03 15.41 -13.45
CA MET A 167 -5.94 14.46 -13.70
C MET A 167 -6.37 13.19 -14.43
N GLY A 168 -6.03 13.01 -15.70
CA GLY A 168 -6.27 11.75 -16.43
C GLY A 168 -6.98 11.88 -17.78
N GLY A 169 -6.71 10.92 -18.67
CA GLY A 169 -6.74 11.09 -20.13
C GLY A 169 -8.04 11.54 -20.80
N ILE A 170 -9.19 10.96 -20.49
CA ILE A 170 -10.42 11.15 -21.30
C ILE A 170 -11.35 12.27 -20.82
N TYR A 171 -11.10 12.81 -19.62
CA TYR A 171 -11.94 13.81 -19.02
C TYR A 171 -11.64 15.21 -19.59
N GLY A 172 -12.70 15.99 -19.87
CA GLY A 172 -12.57 17.33 -20.44
C GLY A 172 -12.25 17.36 -21.93
N GLY A 173 -12.31 16.21 -22.60
CA GLY A 173 -12.13 16.12 -24.05
C GLY A 173 -13.23 16.84 -24.85
N PRO A 174 -12.94 17.26 -26.09
CA PRO A 174 -13.90 17.98 -26.93
C PRO A 174 -15.02 17.08 -27.46
N GLU A 175 -14.84 15.76 -27.42
CA GLU A 175 -15.78 14.78 -27.95
C GLU A 175 -16.40 13.95 -26.82
N PRO A 176 -17.70 13.60 -26.89
CA PRO A 176 -18.31 12.71 -25.92
C PRO A 176 -17.66 11.31 -25.92
N VAL A 177 -17.48 10.74 -24.74
CA VAL A 177 -16.97 9.38 -24.57
C VAL A 177 -18.13 8.40 -24.52
N TYR A 178 -18.03 7.29 -25.24
CA TYR A 178 -19.08 6.27 -25.30
C TYR A 178 -18.59 4.92 -24.78
N SER A 179 -19.46 4.23 -24.03
CA SER A 179 -19.41 2.79 -23.87
C SER A 179 -20.14 2.16 -25.06
N PHE A 180 -19.45 1.29 -25.80
CA PHE A 180 -20.02 0.58 -26.94
C PHE A 180 -20.56 -0.79 -26.50
N PRO A 181 -21.63 -1.29 -27.16
CA PRO A 181 -22.21 -2.57 -26.81
C PRO A 181 -21.28 -3.73 -27.15
N ASP A 182 -21.32 -4.79 -26.35
CA ASP A 182 -20.78 -6.08 -26.73
C ASP A 182 -21.67 -6.70 -27.83
N VAL A 183 -21.06 -7.32 -28.83
CA VAL A 183 -21.74 -8.03 -29.91
C VAL A 183 -21.90 -9.48 -29.52
N VAL A 184 -23.14 -9.92 -29.29
CA VAL A 184 -23.49 -11.33 -29.14
C VAL A 184 -23.53 -11.98 -30.51
N THR A 185 -22.74 -13.04 -30.70
CA THR A 185 -22.59 -13.71 -31.99
C THR A 185 -23.30 -15.06 -31.99
N ASP A 186 -24.01 -15.36 -33.09
CA ASP A 186 -24.63 -16.66 -33.30
C ASP A 186 -23.58 -17.65 -33.85
N LEU A 187 -22.84 -18.26 -32.93
CA LEU A 187 -21.76 -19.19 -33.27
C LEU A 187 -22.28 -20.55 -33.72
N GLU A 188 -21.55 -21.23 -34.60
CA GLU A 188 -21.84 -22.61 -34.97
C GLU A 188 -21.63 -23.59 -33.80
N GLY A 189 -22.45 -24.64 -33.77
CA GLY A 189 -22.47 -25.66 -32.72
C GLY A 189 -23.12 -25.20 -31.41
N ASP A 190 -22.92 -25.98 -30.36
CA ASP A 190 -23.43 -25.70 -29.01
C ASP A 190 -22.51 -24.73 -28.26
N ARG A 191 -22.35 -23.52 -28.82
CA ARG A 191 -21.49 -22.45 -28.30
C ARG A 191 -22.23 -21.14 -28.16
N ILE A 192 -21.85 -20.35 -27.16
CA ILE A 192 -22.25 -18.95 -27.03
C ILE A 192 -20.98 -18.11 -27.04
N GLY A 193 -21.01 -16.97 -27.73
CA GLY A 193 -19.91 -16.02 -27.66
C GLY A 193 -20.36 -14.58 -27.80
N TRP A 194 -19.55 -13.69 -27.27
CA TRP A 194 -19.69 -12.26 -27.43
C TRP A 194 -18.34 -11.57 -27.38
N TYR A 195 -18.26 -10.38 -27.97
CA TYR A 195 -17.02 -9.61 -28.02
C TYR A 195 -17.28 -8.12 -28.10
N GLN A 196 -16.30 -7.31 -27.72
CA GLN A 196 -16.20 -5.91 -28.08
C GLN A 196 -15.06 -5.72 -29.08
N ARG A 197 -15.30 -4.88 -30.09
CA ARG A 197 -14.29 -4.50 -31.09
C ARG A 197 -14.16 -2.99 -31.14
N ASN A 198 -12.93 -2.51 -31.11
CA ASN A 198 -12.63 -1.09 -31.29
C ASN A 198 -12.68 -0.71 -32.78
N GLU A 199 -13.77 -0.05 -33.18
CA GLU A 199 -13.96 0.52 -34.52
C GLU A 199 -13.40 1.96 -34.64
N SER A 200 -12.84 2.48 -33.55
CA SER A 200 -12.17 3.77 -33.49
C SER A 200 -10.98 3.70 -32.51
N SER A 201 -10.16 4.75 -32.50
CA SER A 201 -8.99 4.85 -31.63
C SER A 201 -8.66 6.30 -31.31
N PHE A 202 -8.28 6.59 -30.07
CA PHE A 202 -7.75 7.90 -29.68
C PHE A 202 -6.23 8.04 -29.94
N TRP A 203 -5.55 6.97 -30.36
CA TRP A 203 -4.09 6.93 -30.44
C TRP A 203 -3.48 8.07 -31.25
N GLU A 204 -3.91 8.27 -32.51
CA GLU A 204 -3.42 9.35 -33.38
C GLU A 204 -3.82 10.75 -32.88
N PHE A 205 -5.01 10.88 -32.27
CA PHE A 205 -5.46 12.13 -31.68
C PHE A 205 -4.48 12.62 -30.61
N GLY A 206 -3.99 11.72 -29.75
CA GLY A 206 -3.04 12.06 -28.67
C GLY A 206 -1.79 12.77 -29.18
N PHE A 207 -1.19 12.30 -30.28
CA PHE A 207 0.01 12.91 -30.86
C PHE A 207 -0.24 14.34 -31.32
N ARG A 208 -1.29 14.56 -32.12
CA ARG A 208 -1.63 15.90 -32.63
C ARG A 208 -2.03 16.84 -31.52
N HIS A 209 -2.83 16.35 -30.55
CA HIS A 209 -3.24 17.12 -29.39
C HIS A 209 -2.04 17.61 -28.58
N GLN A 210 -1.03 16.75 -28.43
CA GLN A 210 0.22 17.04 -27.73
C GLN A 210 1.29 17.70 -28.62
N GLN A 211 0.86 18.31 -29.73
CA GLN A 211 1.68 19.13 -30.63
C GLN A 211 2.87 18.37 -31.22
N MET A 212 2.67 17.08 -31.51
CA MET A 212 3.60 16.23 -32.26
C MET A 212 3.12 16.05 -33.71
N ASP A 213 4.04 15.80 -34.64
CA ASP A 213 3.73 15.60 -36.07
C ASP A 213 2.88 14.35 -36.35
N GLY A 214 2.83 13.41 -35.40
CA GLY A 214 2.11 12.14 -35.51
C GLY A 214 2.86 11.01 -34.80
N PRO A 215 2.39 9.77 -34.95
CA PRO A 215 3.07 8.60 -34.41
C PRO A 215 4.48 8.41 -35.01
N PRO A 216 5.44 7.85 -34.25
CA PRO A 216 6.76 7.53 -34.78
C PRO A 216 6.68 6.55 -35.97
N PRO A 217 7.56 6.65 -36.97
CA PRO A 217 7.56 5.73 -38.11
C PRO A 217 7.71 4.27 -37.68
N GLY A 218 6.82 3.40 -38.18
CA GLY A 218 6.84 1.96 -37.90
C GLY A 218 5.99 1.53 -36.69
N GLU A 219 5.49 2.48 -35.90
CA GLU A 219 4.53 2.18 -34.84
C GLU A 219 3.14 1.85 -35.39
N THR A 220 2.40 0.99 -34.69
CA THR A 220 1.05 0.58 -35.06
C THR A 220 0.05 0.98 -33.98
N ASP A 221 -1.17 1.33 -34.40
CA ASP A 221 -2.22 1.69 -33.46
C ASP A 221 -2.56 0.49 -32.56
N PRO A 222 -2.35 0.60 -31.24
CA PRO A 222 -2.55 -0.52 -30.34
C PRO A 222 -4.01 -0.67 -29.86
N LEU A 223 -4.91 0.25 -30.25
CA LEU A 223 -6.32 0.24 -29.88
C LEU A 223 -7.22 -0.13 -31.05
N LEU A 224 -6.96 0.39 -32.25
CA LEU A 224 -7.80 0.15 -33.41
C LEU A 224 -7.86 -1.35 -33.73
N HIS A 225 -9.07 -1.85 -33.97
CA HIS A 225 -9.35 -3.27 -34.25
C HIS A 225 -8.99 -4.27 -33.14
N ARG A 226 -8.52 -3.79 -31.98
CA ARG A 226 -8.42 -4.62 -30.79
C ARG A 226 -9.81 -5.16 -30.47
N THR A 227 -9.91 -6.48 -30.45
CA THR A 227 -11.12 -7.24 -30.24
C THR A 227 -10.90 -8.15 -29.04
N PHE A 228 -11.80 -8.09 -28.06
CA PHE A 228 -11.72 -8.92 -26.86
C PHE A 228 -13.10 -9.46 -26.50
N GLY A 229 -13.13 -10.70 -26.01
CA GLY A 229 -14.40 -11.37 -25.77
C GLY A 229 -14.25 -12.79 -25.24
N VAL A 230 -15.37 -13.49 -25.21
CA VAL A 230 -15.50 -14.81 -24.60
C VAL A 230 -16.25 -15.74 -25.54
N VAL A 231 -15.84 -17.01 -25.57
CA VAL A 231 -16.61 -18.12 -26.13
C VAL A 231 -16.76 -19.20 -25.06
N LEU A 232 -18.00 -19.63 -24.81
CA LEU A 232 -18.30 -20.71 -23.86
C LEU A 232 -18.95 -21.90 -24.55
N SER A 233 -18.62 -23.10 -24.06
CA SER A 233 -19.06 -24.38 -24.62
C SER A 233 -19.14 -25.45 -23.54
N SER A 234 -20.06 -26.39 -23.69
CA SER A 234 -20.22 -27.54 -22.80
C SER A 234 -20.58 -28.80 -23.59
N PRO A 235 -19.95 -29.95 -23.32
CA PRO A 235 -20.37 -31.22 -23.93
C PRO A 235 -21.76 -31.71 -23.49
N GLN A 236 -22.31 -31.16 -22.40
CA GLN A 236 -23.58 -31.61 -21.81
C GLN A 236 -24.76 -30.67 -22.10
N LEU A 237 -24.51 -29.47 -22.64
CA LEU A 237 -25.54 -28.47 -22.87
C LEU A 237 -25.75 -28.24 -24.36
N ALA A 238 -27.00 -27.98 -24.73
CA ALA A 238 -27.36 -27.59 -26.09
C ALA A 238 -27.68 -26.10 -26.15
N LYS A 239 -27.35 -25.47 -27.28
CA LYS A 239 -27.67 -24.07 -27.53
C LYS A 239 -29.18 -23.86 -27.73
N LYS A 240 -29.73 -22.84 -27.07
CA LYS A 240 -31.12 -22.39 -27.15
C LYS A 240 -31.16 -20.89 -27.44
N GLY A 241 -30.93 -20.54 -28.70
CA GLY A 241 -30.71 -19.15 -29.12
C GLY A 241 -29.30 -18.67 -28.77
N ALA A 242 -29.02 -17.39 -28.98
CA ALA A 242 -27.65 -16.86 -28.89
C ALA A 242 -27.10 -16.71 -27.46
N GLU A 243 -27.93 -16.85 -26.42
CA GLU A 243 -27.57 -16.51 -25.03
C GLU A 243 -27.96 -17.55 -23.98
N LEU A 244 -28.34 -18.77 -24.39
CA LEU A 244 -28.67 -19.83 -23.44
C LEU A 244 -28.07 -21.18 -23.87
N LEU A 245 -27.22 -21.74 -23.02
CA LEU A 245 -26.88 -23.16 -23.05
C LEU A 245 -27.68 -23.86 -21.96
N GLU A 246 -28.36 -24.95 -22.31
CA GLU A 246 -29.21 -25.68 -21.37
C GLU A 246 -29.07 -27.20 -21.55
N SER A 247 -29.10 -27.93 -20.43
CA SER A 247 -29.13 -29.39 -20.44
C SER A 247 -30.50 -29.90 -20.91
N ALA A 248 -30.54 -30.83 -21.86
CA ALA A 248 -31.80 -31.41 -22.33
C ALA A 248 -32.54 -32.27 -21.27
N ALA A 249 -31.80 -32.78 -20.28
CA ALA A 249 -32.30 -33.55 -19.15
C ALA A 249 -31.36 -33.33 -17.94
N PRO A 250 -31.77 -33.69 -16.71
CA PRO A 250 -30.90 -33.62 -15.55
C PRO A 250 -29.59 -34.39 -15.77
N VAL A 251 -28.46 -33.74 -15.50
CA VAL A 251 -27.11 -34.30 -15.63
C VAL A 251 -26.52 -34.56 -14.25
N LYS A 252 -25.69 -35.60 -14.16
CA LYS A 252 -24.94 -35.94 -12.94
C LYS A 252 -23.56 -35.34 -12.92
N ASP A 253 -22.97 -35.12 -14.08
CA ASP A 253 -21.67 -34.52 -14.26
C ASP A 253 -21.79 -33.45 -15.35
N PHE A 254 -21.19 -32.30 -15.11
CA PHE A 254 -21.26 -31.13 -15.99
C PHE A 254 -19.87 -30.50 -16.12
N ARG A 255 -19.50 -30.13 -17.35
CA ARG A 255 -18.31 -29.35 -17.66
C ARG A 255 -18.68 -28.13 -18.48
N LEU A 256 -18.12 -26.98 -18.15
CA LEU A 256 -18.16 -25.75 -18.94
C LEU A 256 -16.74 -25.24 -19.15
N ASP A 257 -16.42 -24.99 -20.41
CA ASP A 257 -15.17 -24.33 -20.80
C ASP A 257 -15.52 -22.93 -21.31
N ILE A 258 -14.83 -21.92 -20.79
CA ILE A 258 -15.01 -20.52 -21.17
C ILE A 258 -13.62 -20.00 -21.58
N VAL A 259 -13.43 -19.75 -22.87
CA VAL A 259 -12.17 -19.20 -23.41
C VAL A 259 -12.28 -17.69 -23.52
N ALA A 260 -11.21 -16.98 -23.16
CA ALA A 260 -11.17 -15.52 -23.17
C ALA A 260 -9.98 -15.01 -23.99
N LEU A 261 -10.27 -14.32 -25.09
CA LEU A 261 -9.30 -13.96 -26.11
C LEU A 261 -9.30 -12.45 -26.36
N THR A 262 -8.10 -11.88 -26.52
CA THR A 262 -7.89 -10.50 -26.97
C THR A 262 -6.87 -10.50 -28.11
N GLU A 263 -7.21 -9.94 -29.26
CA GLU A 263 -6.31 -9.83 -30.42
C GLU A 263 -6.59 -8.57 -31.24
N ILE A 264 -5.64 -8.14 -32.07
CA ILE A 264 -5.87 -7.12 -33.10
C ILE A 264 -5.97 -7.86 -34.44
N THR A 265 -7.18 -7.93 -34.99
CA THR A 265 -7.47 -8.68 -36.22
C THR A 265 -8.02 -7.77 -37.32
N PRO A 266 -7.81 -8.08 -38.61
CA PRO A 266 -8.36 -7.29 -39.71
C PRO A 266 -9.89 -7.19 -39.68
N THR A 267 -10.59 -8.27 -39.33
CA THR A 267 -12.05 -8.33 -39.22
C THR A 267 -12.50 -8.97 -37.91
N ALA A 268 -13.79 -8.78 -37.56
CA ALA A 268 -14.39 -9.47 -36.43
C ALA A 268 -14.51 -10.98 -36.69
N GLU A 269 -14.73 -11.38 -37.94
CA GLU A 269 -14.83 -12.78 -38.36
C GLU A 269 -13.52 -13.54 -38.16
N ASP A 270 -12.37 -12.88 -38.36
CA ASP A 270 -11.05 -13.46 -38.06
C ASP A 270 -10.92 -13.76 -36.57
N TRP A 271 -11.30 -12.81 -35.70
CA TRP A 271 -11.28 -13.03 -34.24
C TRP A 271 -12.25 -14.14 -33.83
N ILE A 272 -13.47 -14.17 -34.40
CA ILE A 272 -14.46 -15.23 -34.12
C ILE A 272 -13.89 -16.60 -34.47
N LYS A 273 -13.22 -16.72 -35.62
CA LYS A 273 -12.59 -17.96 -36.06
C LYS A 273 -11.54 -18.43 -35.05
N ASP A 274 -10.67 -17.53 -34.61
CA ASP A 274 -9.59 -17.85 -33.67
C ASP A 274 -10.13 -18.19 -32.27
N ALA A 275 -11.15 -17.45 -31.79
CA ALA A 275 -11.84 -17.75 -30.54
C ALA A 275 -12.58 -19.10 -30.57
N VAL A 276 -13.22 -19.45 -31.68
CA VAL A 276 -13.89 -20.76 -31.86
C VAL A 276 -12.87 -21.89 -31.95
N ALA A 277 -11.73 -21.68 -32.62
CA ALA A 277 -10.63 -22.64 -32.65
C ALA A 277 -10.09 -22.92 -31.25
N LEU A 278 -9.83 -21.85 -30.47
CA LEU A 278 -9.41 -21.95 -29.07
C LEU A 278 -10.44 -22.67 -28.19
N SER A 279 -11.74 -22.41 -28.38
CA SER A 279 -12.83 -23.16 -27.72
C SER A 279 -12.81 -24.65 -28.08
N GLY A 280 -12.52 -24.98 -29.34
CA GLY A 280 -12.36 -26.36 -29.82
C GLY A 280 -11.18 -27.08 -29.18
N GLU A 281 -10.02 -26.41 -29.08
CA GLU A 281 -8.83 -26.91 -28.38
C GLU A 281 -9.12 -27.13 -26.89
N ALA A 282 -9.73 -26.13 -26.24
CA ALA A 282 -10.11 -26.21 -24.84
C ALA A 282 -11.04 -27.40 -24.57
N SER A 283 -12.05 -27.60 -25.42
CA SER A 283 -13.01 -28.71 -25.31
C SER A 283 -12.36 -30.08 -25.50
N SER A 284 -11.36 -30.16 -26.38
CA SER A 284 -10.64 -31.40 -26.71
C SER A 284 -9.52 -31.76 -25.72
N ALA A 285 -9.16 -30.83 -24.82
CA ALA A 285 -8.11 -31.04 -23.84
C ALA A 285 -8.46 -32.15 -22.83
N ASP A 286 -7.44 -32.94 -22.45
CA ASP A 286 -7.52 -33.85 -21.30
C ASP A 286 -7.62 -33.03 -20.01
N LEU A 287 -8.83 -32.98 -19.46
CA LEU A 287 -9.16 -32.18 -18.30
C LEU A 287 -8.40 -32.61 -17.04
N ALA A 288 -8.18 -33.91 -16.87
CA ALA A 288 -7.45 -34.42 -15.71
C ALA A 288 -5.98 -33.99 -15.77
N LYS A 289 -5.38 -34.06 -16.97
CA LYS A 289 -4.03 -33.53 -17.19
C LYS A 289 -3.95 -32.02 -17.00
N ALA A 290 -4.87 -31.26 -17.59
CA ALA A 290 -4.89 -29.80 -17.48
C ALA A 290 -5.01 -29.35 -16.01
N ARG A 291 -5.86 -30.01 -15.22
CA ARG A 291 -5.98 -29.74 -13.78
C ARG A 291 -4.69 -30.07 -13.02
N ALA A 292 -4.08 -31.22 -13.30
CA ALA A 292 -2.81 -31.59 -12.66
C ALA A 292 -1.68 -30.60 -12.99
N ASP A 293 -1.59 -30.13 -14.24
CA ASP A 293 -0.60 -29.12 -14.65
C ASP A 293 -0.89 -27.75 -14.01
N HIS A 294 -2.16 -27.38 -13.83
CA HIS A 294 -2.58 -26.18 -13.10
C HIS A 294 -2.21 -26.24 -11.61
N GLU A 295 -2.57 -27.33 -10.92
CA GLU A 295 -2.22 -27.53 -9.51
C GLU A 295 -0.70 -27.57 -9.30
N ALA A 296 0.05 -28.17 -10.23
CA ALA A 296 1.51 -28.16 -10.22
C ALA A 296 2.09 -26.74 -10.34
N TRP A 297 1.48 -25.88 -11.17
CA TRP A 297 1.88 -24.48 -11.27
C TRP A 297 1.70 -23.74 -9.94
N TRP A 298 0.52 -23.87 -9.31
CA TRP A 298 0.25 -23.24 -8.01
C TRP A 298 1.15 -23.76 -6.90
N LYS A 299 1.39 -25.08 -6.86
CA LYS A 299 2.36 -25.67 -5.94
C LYS A 299 3.75 -25.05 -6.15
N ASN A 300 4.22 -24.94 -7.40
CA ASN A 300 5.51 -24.33 -7.70
C ASN A 300 5.56 -22.87 -7.27
N PHE A 301 4.50 -22.09 -7.48
CA PHE A 301 4.40 -20.70 -7.03
C PHE A 301 4.57 -20.58 -5.50
N TRP A 302 3.83 -21.37 -4.73
CA TRP A 302 3.95 -21.38 -3.27
C TRP A 302 5.31 -21.90 -2.81
N ASP A 303 5.90 -22.86 -3.53
CA ASP A 303 7.24 -23.39 -3.25
C ASP A 303 8.35 -22.33 -3.46
N ARG A 304 8.13 -21.26 -4.25
CA ARG A 304 9.15 -20.23 -4.54
C ARG A 304 9.63 -19.53 -3.27
N SER A 305 8.70 -19.11 -2.42
CA SER A 305 8.97 -18.31 -1.21
C SER A 305 7.81 -18.34 -0.24
N TYR A 306 8.11 -18.13 1.05
CA TYR A 306 7.12 -18.00 2.10
C TYR A 306 7.65 -17.12 3.24
N ILE A 307 6.73 -16.48 3.95
CA ILE A 307 6.96 -15.94 5.29
C ILE A 307 5.83 -16.48 6.14
N ARG A 308 6.19 -17.12 7.25
CA ARG A 308 5.26 -17.64 8.23
C ARG A 308 5.66 -17.14 9.60
N ILE A 309 4.91 -16.19 10.12
CA ILE A 309 5.04 -15.71 11.48
C ILE A 309 4.40 -16.74 12.41
N THR A 310 5.20 -17.32 13.30
CA THR A 310 4.75 -18.32 14.28
C THR A 310 4.42 -17.69 15.63
N LYS A 311 4.98 -16.51 15.90
CA LYS A 311 4.67 -15.70 17.07
C LYS A 311 4.87 -14.23 16.74
N ALA A 312 3.87 -13.40 17.02
CA ALA A 312 3.99 -11.95 17.02
C ALA A 312 3.25 -11.39 18.23
N SER A 313 3.92 -10.53 19.00
CA SER A 313 3.28 -9.68 20.00
C SER A 313 2.72 -8.43 19.31
N GLU A 314 1.58 -7.95 19.81
CA GLU A 314 1.06 -6.64 19.43
C GLU A 314 2.15 -5.56 19.63
N PRO A 315 2.32 -4.63 18.68
CA PRO A 315 3.23 -3.52 18.88
C PRO A 315 2.73 -2.61 20.01
N PRO A 316 3.64 -1.86 20.67
CA PRO A 316 3.21 -0.82 21.60
C PRO A 316 2.33 0.20 20.87
N ILE A 317 1.09 0.38 21.33
CA ILE A 317 0.16 1.36 20.77
C ILE A 317 0.50 2.74 21.35
N ASP A 318 0.68 3.74 20.49
CA ASP A 318 0.77 5.13 20.91
C ASP A 318 -0.57 5.55 21.53
N VAL A 319 -0.57 5.79 22.83
CA VAL A 319 -1.74 6.23 23.61
C VAL A 319 -1.78 7.75 23.78
N ALA A 320 -0.71 8.45 23.37
CA ALA A 320 -0.63 9.91 23.17
C ALA A 320 0.29 10.22 21.97
N SER A 321 0.22 11.45 21.42
CA SER A 321 1.08 11.89 20.31
C SER A 321 2.08 12.94 20.79
N ALA A 322 3.29 12.94 20.22
CA ALA A 322 4.26 14.02 20.45
C ALA A 322 3.72 15.36 19.96
N THR A 323 3.97 16.44 20.71
CA THR A 323 3.53 17.79 20.33
C THR A 323 4.66 18.82 20.50
N SER A 324 4.72 19.79 19.59
CA SER A 324 5.61 20.95 19.76
C SER A 324 5.11 21.95 20.81
N ASN A 325 3.92 21.71 21.39
CA ASN A 325 3.36 22.57 22.42
C ASN A 325 4.13 22.43 23.75
N PRO A 326 4.30 23.55 24.47
CA PRO A 326 4.78 23.50 25.84
C PRO A 326 3.82 22.71 26.71
N LEU A 327 4.32 22.07 27.77
CA LEU A 327 3.45 21.57 28.83
C LEU A 327 2.97 22.77 29.65
N SER A 328 1.67 23.01 29.65
CA SER A 328 1.04 24.07 30.45
C SER A 328 0.48 23.48 31.75
N ILE A 329 0.79 24.12 32.88
CA ILE A 329 0.31 23.78 34.21
C ILE A 329 -0.72 24.84 34.60
N GLY A 330 -1.97 24.42 34.81
CA GLY A 330 -3.01 25.31 35.29
C GLY A 330 -3.72 26.17 34.24
N VAL A 331 -3.33 26.07 32.96
CA VAL A 331 -3.88 26.86 31.85
C VAL A 331 -3.73 26.10 30.52
N ASP A 332 -4.52 26.45 29.50
CA ASP A 332 -4.32 25.92 28.15
C ASP A 332 -3.18 26.64 27.40
N ALA A 333 -2.84 26.10 26.23
CA ALA A 333 -1.82 26.68 25.35
C ALA A 333 -2.13 28.13 24.91
N GLN A 334 -3.41 28.54 24.88
CA GLN A 334 -3.86 29.88 24.50
C GLN A 334 -3.94 30.88 25.67
N GLY A 335 -3.90 30.42 26.91
CA GLY A 335 -4.18 31.25 28.07
C GLY A 335 -5.67 31.48 28.38
N LEU A 336 -6.60 30.73 27.77
CA LEU A 336 -8.04 31.03 27.79
C LEU A 336 -8.84 30.21 28.82
N ASN A 337 -8.46 28.97 29.06
CA ASN A 337 -9.16 28.06 29.97
C ASN A 337 -8.29 27.72 31.20
N GLY A 338 -8.20 28.63 32.17
CA GLY A 338 -7.38 28.42 33.37
C GLY A 338 -8.11 27.76 34.53
N PHE A 339 -7.36 27.01 35.32
CA PHE A 339 -7.79 26.45 36.60
C PHE A 339 -7.77 27.51 37.70
N VAL A 340 -8.77 27.45 38.58
CA VAL A 340 -8.84 28.31 39.76
C VAL A 340 -8.57 27.47 41.01
N GLY A 341 -7.47 27.73 41.71
CA GLY A 341 -7.08 26.93 42.86
C GLY A 341 -5.59 27.06 43.20
N THR A 342 -5.11 26.23 44.12
CA THR A 342 -3.71 26.20 44.54
C THR A 342 -3.07 24.86 44.19
N VAL A 343 -1.89 24.87 43.59
CA VAL A 343 -1.10 23.67 43.23
C VAL A 343 0.16 23.62 44.10
N ALA A 344 0.36 22.53 44.84
CA ALA A 344 1.56 22.35 45.68
C ALA A 344 2.65 21.52 45.00
N ARG A 345 2.30 20.56 44.14
CA ARG A 345 3.27 19.70 43.47
C ARG A 345 2.71 19.13 42.17
N VAL A 346 3.58 18.97 41.17
CA VAL A 346 3.28 18.26 39.91
C VAL A 346 4.39 17.25 39.65
N ARG A 347 4.01 15.98 39.42
CA ARG A 347 4.93 14.90 39.02
C ARG A 347 4.46 14.26 37.73
N ILE A 348 5.42 13.95 36.85
CA ILE A 348 5.19 13.29 35.56
C ILE A 348 6.01 12.00 35.52
N PHE A 349 5.39 10.88 35.17
CA PHE A 349 6.04 9.59 34.99
C PHE A 349 5.97 9.15 33.54
N GLY A 350 7.05 8.53 33.05
CA GLY A 350 7.20 8.05 31.67
C GLY A 350 6.46 6.76 31.34
N HIS A 351 5.64 6.25 32.27
CA HIS A 351 4.78 5.08 32.09
C HIS A 351 3.53 5.16 32.99
N ALA A 352 2.54 4.32 32.68
CA ALA A 352 1.39 4.11 33.56
C ALA A 352 1.84 3.32 34.81
N LEU A 353 1.74 3.93 35.99
CA LEU A 353 2.16 3.30 37.23
C LEU A 353 1.26 2.11 37.61
N SER A 354 1.89 1.02 38.05
CA SER A 354 1.22 -0.13 38.67
C SER A 354 0.59 0.23 40.02
N ARG A 355 -0.29 -0.64 40.54
CA ARG A 355 -0.89 -0.43 41.87
C ARG A 355 0.17 -0.42 42.98
N GLU A 356 1.20 -1.25 42.84
CA GLU A 356 2.32 -1.35 43.74
C GLU A 356 3.19 -0.07 43.71
N GLU A 357 3.46 0.45 42.52
CA GLU A 357 4.21 1.72 42.37
C GLU A 357 3.43 2.89 42.94
N ILE A 358 2.12 2.98 42.71
CA ILE A 358 1.25 4.03 43.29
C ILE A 358 1.29 3.98 44.81
N ALA A 359 1.18 2.80 45.42
CA ALA A 359 1.26 2.63 46.87
C ALA A 359 2.63 3.03 47.45
N ALA A 360 3.70 2.94 46.64
CA ALA A 360 5.05 3.29 47.03
C ALA A 360 5.40 4.78 46.83
N LEU A 361 4.52 5.60 46.22
CA LEU A 361 4.83 7.00 45.92
C LEU A 361 5.02 7.90 47.15
N ASP A 362 4.61 7.44 48.32
CA ASP A 362 4.77 8.12 49.61
C ASP A 362 5.96 7.53 50.42
N SER A 363 6.71 6.59 49.82
CA SER A 363 7.95 6.04 50.37
C SER A 363 9.10 7.06 50.28
N PRO A 364 10.09 7.02 51.19
CA PRO A 364 11.32 7.81 51.07
C PRO A 364 12.23 7.39 49.89
N GLU A 365 11.95 6.25 49.25
CA GLU A 365 12.71 5.78 48.08
C GLU A 365 12.37 6.57 46.80
N PRO A 366 13.34 6.83 45.90
CA PRO A 366 13.07 7.50 44.64
C PRO A 366 12.02 6.78 43.79
N ALA A 367 11.01 7.50 43.33
CA ALA A 367 9.95 6.94 42.50
C ALA A 367 10.49 6.52 41.13
N LYS A 368 10.24 5.28 40.72
CA LYS A 368 10.70 4.74 39.43
C LYS A 368 9.95 5.39 38.27
N GLY A 369 10.67 5.67 37.18
CA GLY A 369 10.10 6.23 35.95
C GLY A 369 9.67 7.70 36.04
N LEU A 370 10.07 8.40 37.10
CA LEU A 370 9.83 9.84 37.27
C LEU A 370 10.62 10.62 36.19
N VAL A 371 9.90 11.45 35.44
CA VAL A 371 10.42 12.29 34.34
C VAL A 371 10.61 13.73 34.80
N ALA A 372 9.66 14.25 35.57
CA ALA A 372 9.69 15.60 36.10
C ALA A 372 9.01 15.69 37.47
N ASP A 373 9.51 16.55 38.35
CA ASP A 373 8.95 16.80 39.67
C ASP A 373 9.13 18.26 40.10
N TRP A 374 8.04 19.03 40.00
CA TRP A 374 7.97 20.43 40.43
C TRP A 374 7.30 20.53 41.80
N ASP A 375 8.05 21.01 42.78
CA ASP A 375 7.57 21.35 44.13
C ASP A 375 7.39 22.88 44.25
N PHE A 376 6.16 23.32 44.52
CA PHE A 376 5.78 24.72 44.59
C PHE A 376 5.78 25.31 46.00
N SER A 377 6.24 24.56 47.01
CA SER A 377 6.27 25.01 48.41
C SER A 377 7.10 26.29 48.65
N GLY A 378 8.11 26.53 47.80
CA GLY A 378 8.97 27.72 47.81
C GLY A 378 8.67 28.74 46.72
N PHE A 379 7.51 28.65 46.04
CA PHE A 379 7.20 29.55 44.93
C PHE A 379 7.19 31.03 45.38
N ASN A 380 7.87 31.88 44.62
CA ASN A 380 8.05 33.31 44.93
C ASN A 380 7.64 34.23 43.77
N GLY A 381 6.94 33.70 42.76
CA GLY A 381 6.57 34.41 41.54
C GLY A 381 7.54 34.25 40.37
N GLY A 382 8.69 33.59 40.55
CA GLY A 382 9.67 33.29 39.51
C GLY A 382 9.53 31.89 38.89
N SER A 383 10.43 31.52 37.99
CA SER A 383 10.49 30.17 37.40
C SER A 383 10.93 29.11 38.42
N ILE A 384 10.49 27.86 38.22
CA ILE A 384 10.88 26.70 39.02
C ILE A 384 11.46 25.63 38.11
N THR A 385 12.65 25.15 38.42
CA THR A 385 13.25 23.98 37.77
C THR A 385 12.81 22.71 38.51
N ASP A 386 12.40 21.69 37.75
CA ASP A 386 12.06 20.40 38.31
C ASP A 386 13.31 19.69 38.90
N SER A 387 13.11 18.83 39.90
CA SER A 387 14.21 18.18 40.63
C SER A 387 14.85 16.97 39.93
N VAL A 388 14.36 16.57 38.76
CA VAL A 388 14.75 15.34 38.05
C VAL A 388 15.24 15.62 36.63
N GLY A 389 14.39 16.24 35.81
CA GLY A 389 14.57 16.37 34.36
C GLY A 389 15.35 17.61 33.90
N GLY A 390 15.54 18.60 34.79
CA GLY A 390 16.13 19.91 34.47
C GLY A 390 15.16 20.83 33.69
N LEU A 391 13.87 20.51 33.66
CA LEU A 391 12.82 21.20 32.94
C LEU A 391 12.34 22.41 33.75
N VAL A 392 12.37 23.59 33.12
CA VAL A 392 12.02 24.87 33.76
C VAL A 392 10.56 25.20 33.50
N ALA A 393 9.77 25.37 34.56
CA ALA A 393 8.42 25.90 34.52
C ALA A 393 8.46 27.42 34.72
N GLU A 394 8.08 28.17 33.69
CA GLU A 394 8.08 29.63 33.67
C GLU A 394 6.67 30.18 33.95
N PRO A 395 6.51 31.25 34.74
CA PRO A 395 5.21 31.87 34.98
C PRO A 395 4.56 32.40 33.69
N PHE A 396 3.28 32.12 33.52
CA PHE A 396 2.41 32.73 32.52
C PHE A 396 1.33 33.53 33.25
N GLY A 397 1.19 34.82 32.93
CA GLY A 397 0.33 35.73 33.70
C GLY A 397 1.00 36.14 35.02
N ASN A 398 0.24 36.15 36.12
CA ASN A 398 0.73 36.60 37.43
C ASN A 398 0.41 35.61 38.57
N PRO A 399 0.81 34.33 38.44
CA PRO A 399 0.57 33.34 39.49
C PRO A 399 1.23 33.78 40.80
N GLN A 400 0.56 33.55 41.94
CA GLN A 400 1.01 34.02 43.26
C GLN A 400 1.33 32.86 44.19
N ALA A 401 2.16 33.09 45.21
CA ALA A 401 2.26 32.14 46.31
C ALA A 401 0.99 32.22 47.18
N ALA A 402 0.44 31.07 47.59
CA ALA A 402 -0.62 31.02 48.59
C ALA A 402 -0.47 29.82 49.51
N THR A 403 -0.94 29.97 50.75
CA THR A 403 -0.97 28.91 51.75
C THR A 403 -2.41 28.46 51.97
N VAL A 404 -2.67 27.16 51.81
CA VAL A 404 -3.94 26.51 52.11
C VAL A 404 -3.66 25.41 53.14
N ASP A 405 -4.40 25.39 54.25
CA ASP A 405 -4.25 24.39 55.33
C ASP A 405 -2.78 24.17 55.78
N GLY A 406 -2.02 25.26 55.90
CA GLY A 406 -0.63 25.24 56.36
C GLY A 406 0.41 24.77 55.32
N LYS A 407 0.00 24.47 54.08
CA LYS A 407 0.90 24.12 52.97
C LYS A 407 0.90 25.22 51.91
N THR A 408 2.08 25.63 51.50
CA THR A 408 2.27 26.64 50.46
C THR A 408 2.31 25.99 49.07
N GLY A 409 1.74 26.68 48.10
CA GLY A 409 1.81 26.33 46.69
C GLY A 409 1.60 27.55 45.79
N VAL A 410 1.49 27.31 44.49
CA VAL A 410 1.16 28.35 43.52
C VAL A 410 -0.35 28.48 43.36
N ARG A 411 -0.85 29.69 43.56
CA ARG A 411 -2.25 30.10 43.37
C ARG A 411 -2.46 30.53 41.93
N LEU A 412 -3.50 29.95 41.33
CA LEU A 412 -3.96 30.20 39.99
C LEU A 412 -5.37 30.79 40.01
N ALA A 413 -5.58 31.86 39.26
CA ALA A 413 -6.78 32.68 39.20
C ALA A 413 -7.61 32.46 37.93
N GLY A 414 -7.27 31.45 37.12
CA GLY A 414 -7.98 31.12 35.88
C GLY A 414 -7.51 31.87 34.63
N THR A 415 -6.60 32.83 34.78
CA THR A 415 -5.95 33.56 33.66
C THR A 415 -4.42 33.46 33.69
N ASP A 416 -3.88 32.68 34.62
CA ASP A 416 -2.47 32.51 34.89
C ASP A 416 -2.12 31.02 35.11
N GLY A 417 -0.85 30.70 35.04
CA GLY A 417 -0.34 29.32 35.06
C GLY A 417 1.18 29.27 34.99
N LEU A 418 1.72 28.09 34.70
CA LEU A 418 3.13 27.93 34.32
C LEU A 418 3.26 27.20 32.98
N ARG A 419 4.34 27.44 32.27
CA ARG A 419 4.67 26.78 31.00
C ARG A 419 6.07 26.19 31.03
N VAL A 420 6.18 24.95 30.60
CA VAL A 420 7.45 24.26 30.41
C VAL A 420 7.70 24.16 28.91
N PRO A 421 8.85 24.63 28.38
CA PRO A 421 9.20 24.47 26.97
C PRO A 421 9.01 23.02 26.49
N SER A 422 8.64 22.84 25.23
CA SER A 422 8.44 21.48 24.72
C SER A 422 9.74 20.68 24.78
N ASP A 423 9.65 19.47 25.34
CA ASP A 423 10.75 18.52 25.48
C ASP A 423 10.21 17.11 25.19
N PRO A 424 10.92 16.29 24.39
CA PRO A 424 10.49 14.92 24.07
C PRO A 424 10.23 14.03 25.28
N LYS A 425 10.88 14.29 26.42
CA LYS A 425 10.64 13.56 27.68
C LYS A 425 9.19 13.69 28.14
N LEU A 426 8.51 14.78 27.78
CA LEU A 426 7.14 15.07 28.19
C LEU A 426 6.09 14.56 27.20
N ASP A 427 6.46 13.96 26.07
CA ASP A 427 5.47 13.55 25.04
C ASP A 427 4.62 12.34 25.45
N LEU A 428 5.15 11.46 26.31
CA LEU A 428 4.43 10.32 26.90
C LEU A 428 3.69 9.44 25.88
N THR A 429 4.21 9.29 24.67
CA THR A 429 3.49 8.64 23.56
C THR A 429 3.07 7.20 23.85
N ARG A 430 3.90 6.47 24.61
CA ARG A 430 3.66 5.07 25.03
C ARG A 430 2.86 4.94 26.34
N GLY A 431 2.46 6.06 26.93
CA GLY A 431 1.75 6.12 28.21
C GLY A 431 2.52 6.88 29.27
N GLY A 432 1.81 7.27 30.32
CA GLY A 432 2.36 8.06 31.40
C GLY A 432 1.43 8.16 32.59
N THR A 433 1.96 8.71 33.67
CA THR A 433 1.18 9.07 34.86
C THR A 433 1.38 10.53 35.17
N LEU A 434 0.26 11.25 35.24
CA LEU A 434 0.17 12.65 35.61
C LEU A 434 -0.30 12.73 37.05
N GLU A 435 0.48 13.38 37.90
CA GLU A 435 0.13 13.55 39.30
C GLU A 435 0.17 15.02 39.69
N MET A 436 -0.89 15.46 40.38
CA MET A 436 -0.95 16.79 40.97
C MET A 436 -1.46 16.74 42.41
N LEU A 437 -0.84 17.53 43.28
CA LEU A 437 -1.36 17.84 44.60
C LEU A 437 -1.98 19.23 44.56
N ILE A 438 -3.31 19.30 44.65
CA ILE A 438 -4.07 20.53 44.41
C ILE A 438 -5.12 20.79 45.50
N SER A 439 -5.47 22.06 45.68
CA SER A 439 -6.67 22.53 46.38
C SER A 439 -7.49 23.34 45.39
N ALA A 440 -8.60 22.77 44.91
CA ALA A 440 -9.42 23.40 43.87
C ALA A 440 -10.45 24.36 44.46
N ASP A 441 -10.73 25.45 43.74
CA ASP A 441 -11.90 26.29 43.99
C ASP A 441 -13.07 25.81 43.12
N THR A 442 -14.22 26.49 43.23
CA THR A 442 -15.31 26.31 42.27
C THR A 442 -14.85 26.76 40.88
N GLN A 443 -14.86 25.84 39.91
CA GLN A 443 -14.50 26.17 38.53
C GLN A 443 -15.70 26.74 37.76
N ALA A 444 -15.40 27.44 36.67
CA ALA A 444 -16.42 27.86 35.71
C ALA A 444 -17.14 26.63 35.09
N PRO A 445 -18.34 26.79 34.49
CA PRO A 445 -19.02 25.67 33.82
C PRO A 445 -18.16 24.94 32.77
N GLY A 446 -17.26 25.67 32.10
CA GLY A 446 -16.29 25.12 31.15
C GLY A 446 -15.08 24.41 31.79
N GLY A 447 -15.02 24.30 33.11
CA GLY A 447 -13.87 23.79 33.84
C GLY A 447 -12.62 24.66 33.68
N GLY A 448 -11.48 24.11 34.07
CA GLY A 448 -10.14 24.69 33.94
C GLY A 448 -9.08 23.61 33.72
N ARG A 449 -7.98 23.97 33.05
CA ARG A 449 -6.87 23.06 32.73
C ARG A 449 -5.99 22.77 33.93
N LEU A 450 -5.72 21.49 34.19
CA LEU A 450 -4.76 21.07 35.21
C LEU A 450 -3.37 20.88 34.57
N LEU A 451 -3.29 20.02 33.55
CA LEU A 451 -2.10 19.82 32.72
C LEU A 451 -2.52 19.73 31.26
N ASP A 452 -1.86 20.49 30.39
CA ASP A 452 -2.17 20.54 28.96
C ASP A 452 -0.89 20.49 28.13
N LYS A 453 -0.68 19.37 27.43
CA LYS A 453 0.30 19.24 26.35
C LYS A 453 -0.40 18.90 25.03
N GLY A 454 -1.71 19.15 24.97
CA GLY A 454 -2.55 18.82 23.83
C GLY A 454 -2.41 19.83 22.70
N GLN A 455 -2.70 19.41 21.47
CA GLN A 455 -2.94 20.35 20.38
C GLN A 455 -4.42 20.77 20.38
N PRO A 456 -4.71 22.08 20.40
CA PRO A 456 -6.08 22.59 20.44
C PRO A 456 -6.94 22.04 19.30
N GLY A 457 -8.13 21.54 19.64
CA GLY A 457 -9.09 21.00 18.67
C GLY A 457 -8.74 19.61 18.10
N THR A 458 -7.72 18.93 18.64
CA THR A 458 -7.32 17.59 18.22
C THR A 458 -7.16 16.65 19.41
N GLU A 459 -6.95 15.35 19.14
CA GLU A 459 -6.61 14.33 20.15
C GLU A 459 -5.09 14.11 20.26
N GLN A 460 -4.27 15.03 19.73
CA GLN A 460 -2.81 14.94 19.84
C GLN A 460 -2.35 15.44 21.21
N GLY A 461 -1.33 14.77 21.76
CA GLY A 461 -0.84 15.03 23.12
C GLY A 461 -1.72 14.39 24.20
N TYR A 462 -1.77 15.05 25.35
CA TYR A 462 -2.65 14.67 26.46
C TYR A 462 -3.13 15.91 27.22
N VAL A 463 -4.35 15.82 27.77
CA VAL A 463 -4.96 16.88 28.58
C VAL A 463 -5.58 16.27 29.82
N LEU A 464 -5.26 16.81 30.99
CA LEU A 464 -5.98 16.60 32.24
C LEU A 464 -6.68 17.91 32.61
N ASP A 465 -7.99 17.89 32.72
CA ASP A 465 -8.80 19.08 33.03
C ASP A 465 -9.93 18.81 34.02
N THR A 466 -10.65 19.87 34.37
CA THR A 466 -11.82 19.83 35.26
C THR A 466 -13.16 19.93 34.51
N PHE A 467 -13.24 19.63 33.21
CA PHE A 467 -14.48 19.80 32.44
C PHE A 467 -15.51 18.67 32.66
N PRO A 468 -16.81 19.00 32.84
CA PRO A 468 -17.37 20.33 33.11
C PRO A 468 -17.30 20.68 34.61
N GLY A 469 -17.09 21.96 34.93
CA GLY A 469 -17.04 22.43 36.31
C GLY A 469 -15.86 21.85 37.11
N ASN A 470 -16.14 21.05 38.13
CA ASN A 470 -15.14 20.38 38.96
C ASN A 470 -15.01 18.88 38.60
N SER A 471 -15.21 18.53 37.32
CA SER A 471 -15.19 17.14 36.86
C SER A 471 -13.86 16.74 36.30
N LEU A 472 -13.23 15.67 36.77
CA LEU A 472 -11.95 15.28 36.17
C LEU A 472 -12.15 14.60 34.81
N ARG A 473 -11.41 15.06 33.81
CA ARG A 473 -11.36 14.42 32.50
C ARG A 473 -9.93 14.33 31.97
N LEU A 474 -9.61 13.16 31.44
CA LEU A 474 -8.34 12.85 30.78
C LEU A 474 -8.61 12.63 29.28
N ILE A 475 -7.96 13.41 28.42
CA ILE A 475 -8.04 13.28 26.97
C ILE A 475 -6.69 12.79 26.45
N THR A 476 -6.71 11.72 25.67
CA THR A 476 -5.54 11.22 24.93
C THR A 476 -5.99 10.77 23.54
N LYS A 477 -5.10 10.18 22.74
CA LYS A 477 -5.44 9.58 21.43
C LYS A 477 -6.51 8.49 21.51
N ALA A 478 -6.74 7.92 22.70
CA ALA A 478 -7.80 6.94 22.93
C ALA A 478 -9.17 7.59 23.22
N GLY A 479 -9.30 8.91 23.06
CA GLY A 479 -10.47 9.72 23.39
C GLY A 479 -10.50 10.24 24.83
N ALA A 480 -11.64 10.77 25.24
CA ALA A 480 -11.86 11.30 26.59
C ALA A 480 -12.30 10.22 27.60
N LEU A 481 -11.75 10.26 28.81
CA LEU A 481 -12.17 9.52 29.99
C LEU A 481 -12.68 10.50 31.05
N GLU A 482 -13.94 10.40 31.44
CA GLU A 482 -14.62 11.35 32.34
C GLU A 482 -14.97 10.70 33.69
N GLY A 483 -14.68 11.41 34.79
CA GLY A 483 -14.98 10.96 36.16
C GLY A 483 -16.17 11.64 36.83
N GLY A 484 -16.91 12.51 36.14
CA GLY A 484 -17.99 13.33 36.72
C GLY A 484 -17.49 14.39 37.73
N PRO A 485 -18.36 15.20 38.37
CA PRO A 485 -17.98 16.33 39.22
C PRO A 485 -17.48 15.88 40.61
N VAL A 486 -16.31 15.24 40.63
CA VAL A 486 -15.77 14.53 41.79
C VAL A 486 -14.64 15.28 42.50
N LEU A 487 -14.09 16.36 41.92
CA LEU A 487 -13.01 17.10 42.55
C LEU A 487 -13.56 18.03 43.65
N PRO A 488 -13.23 17.80 44.94
CA PRO A 488 -13.78 18.61 46.02
C PRO A 488 -13.24 20.06 45.98
N VAL A 489 -14.06 20.99 46.47
CA VAL A 489 -13.68 22.39 46.64
C VAL A 489 -13.02 22.56 48.02
N GLY A 490 -11.82 23.16 48.02
CA GLY A 490 -10.97 23.30 49.21
C GLY A 490 -10.33 21.99 49.64
N GLY A 491 -9.37 22.07 50.57
CA GLY A 491 -8.59 20.93 51.05
C GLY A 491 -7.56 20.44 50.02
N TRP A 492 -6.56 19.70 50.49
CA TRP A 492 -5.54 19.12 49.62
C TRP A 492 -5.96 17.75 49.11
N HIS A 493 -6.05 17.63 47.79
CA HIS A 493 -6.39 16.40 47.09
C HIS A 493 -5.28 16.00 46.12
N ARG A 494 -4.95 14.72 46.13
CA ARG A 494 -4.00 14.13 45.20
C ARG A 494 -4.76 13.58 44.00
N VAL A 495 -4.61 14.23 42.86
CA VAL A 495 -5.16 13.78 41.58
C VAL A 495 -4.10 12.99 40.83
N LEU A 496 -4.44 11.78 40.42
CA LEU A 496 -3.57 10.91 39.63
C LEU A 496 -4.33 10.41 38.40
N ALA A 497 -3.80 10.71 37.22
CA ALA A 497 -4.33 10.29 35.93
C ALA A 497 -3.27 9.49 35.18
N LEU A 498 -3.57 8.24 34.85
CA LEU A 498 -2.66 7.35 34.11
C LEU A 498 -3.30 6.90 32.81
N PHE A 499 -2.47 6.72 31.80
CA PHE A 499 -2.85 6.20 30.49
C PHE A 499 -1.71 5.35 29.93
N GLY A 500 -2.06 4.22 29.32
CA GLY A 500 -1.09 3.25 28.82
C GLY A 500 -1.78 2.16 28.00
N PRO A 501 -1.00 1.21 27.46
CA PRO A 501 -1.54 0.06 26.72
C PRO A 501 -2.52 -0.78 27.55
N ASP A 502 -2.41 -0.73 28.88
CA ASP A 502 -3.28 -1.43 29.83
C ASP A 502 -4.56 -0.64 30.20
N GLY A 503 -4.81 0.48 29.53
CA GLY A 503 -6.01 1.30 29.72
C GLY A 503 -5.72 2.68 30.33
N ARG A 504 -6.78 3.31 30.81
CA ARG A 504 -6.77 4.67 31.37
C ARG A 504 -7.50 4.72 32.70
N ARG A 505 -7.00 5.51 33.65
CA ARG A 505 -7.62 5.66 34.97
C ARG A 505 -7.38 7.05 35.55
N ILE A 506 -8.40 7.58 36.24
CA ILE A 506 -8.30 8.77 37.07
C ILE A 506 -8.63 8.39 38.51
N SER A 507 -7.86 8.91 39.46
CA SER A 507 -8.09 8.72 40.89
C SER A 507 -7.87 10.00 41.69
N ILE A 508 -8.61 10.12 42.80
CA ILE A 508 -8.48 11.18 43.79
C ILE A 508 -8.22 10.50 45.14
N ASP A 509 -7.12 10.88 45.82
CA ASP A 509 -6.74 10.34 47.13
C ASP A 509 -6.74 8.80 47.17
N GLY A 510 -6.27 8.18 46.09
CA GLY A 510 -6.22 6.72 45.92
C GLY A 510 -7.55 6.06 45.54
N LYS A 511 -8.67 6.80 45.51
CA LYS A 511 -9.97 6.30 45.05
C LYS A 511 -10.13 6.50 43.54
N ILE A 512 -10.43 5.42 42.82
CA ILE A 512 -10.72 5.47 41.38
C ILE A 512 -12.04 6.21 41.14
N VAL A 513 -12.01 7.20 40.25
CA VAL A 513 -13.18 7.99 39.84
C VAL A 513 -13.57 7.78 38.38
N ALA A 514 -12.63 7.32 37.54
CA ALA A 514 -12.88 6.89 36.17
C ALA A 514 -11.88 5.80 35.78
N GLU A 515 -12.31 4.80 35.01
CA GLU A 515 -11.45 3.74 34.49
C GLU A 515 -11.99 3.21 33.16
N ALA A 516 -11.11 3.00 32.19
CA ALA A 516 -11.41 2.34 30.93
C ALA A 516 -10.34 1.28 30.66
N ALA A 517 -10.79 0.03 30.49
CA ALA A 517 -9.96 -1.07 30.01
C ALA A 517 -9.45 -0.78 28.59
N PRO A 518 -8.35 -1.41 28.15
CA PRO A 518 -7.95 -1.33 26.75
C PRO A 518 -9.05 -1.85 25.83
N ALA A 519 -9.05 -1.40 24.58
CA ALA A 519 -9.87 -2.04 23.55
C ALA A 519 -9.60 -3.56 23.60
N PRO A 520 -10.63 -4.41 23.51
CA PRO A 520 -10.42 -5.85 23.52
C PRO A 520 -9.40 -6.21 22.42
N PRO A 521 -8.45 -7.12 22.71
CA PRO A 521 -7.53 -7.58 21.68
C PRO A 521 -8.33 -8.09 20.47
N ALA A 522 -7.77 -7.93 19.27
CA ALA A 522 -8.41 -8.46 18.08
C ALA A 522 -8.76 -9.94 18.27
N ALA A 523 -9.88 -10.36 17.70
CA ALA A 523 -10.39 -11.72 17.83
C ALA A 523 -9.39 -12.78 17.33
N GLU A 524 -8.47 -12.39 16.42
CA GLU A 524 -7.42 -13.23 15.86
C GLU A 524 -6.02 -12.74 16.31
N PRO A 525 -5.06 -13.63 16.60
CA PRO A 525 -3.69 -13.24 16.90
C PRO A 525 -3.02 -12.52 15.72
N LEU A 526 -2.26 -11.46 15.98
CA LEU A 526 -1.52 -10.68 14.97
C LEU A 526 -0.74 -11.55 13.96
N ALA A 527 -0.10 -12.63 14.42
CA ALA A 527 0.62 -13.55 13.54
C ALA A 527 -0.29 -14.19 12.46
N SER A 528 -1.52 -14.56 12.83
CA SER A 528 -2.51 -15.14 11.91
C SER A 528 -2.94 -14.12 10.86
N GLU A 529 -3.26 -12.90 11.29
CA GLU A 529 -3.67 -11.81 10.40
C GLU A 529 -2.57 -11.42 9.41
N LEU A 530 -1.31 -11.30 9.86
CA LEU A 530 -0.17 -11.01 9.00
C LEU A 530 0.09 -12.12 7.98
N ASN A 531 0.03 -13.38 8.40
CA ASN A 531 0.20 -14.52 7.48
C ASN A 531 -0.89 -14.52 6.41
N GLN A 532 -2.15 -14.37 6.80
CA GLN A 532 -3.28 -14.32 5.87
C GLN A 532 -3.15 -13.15 4.89
N ALA A 533 -2.84 -11.95 5.37
CA ALA A 533 -2.66 -10.78 4.52
C ALA A 533 -1.50 -10.96 3.52
N TYR A 534 -0.34 -11.42 4.00
CA TYR A 534 0.83 -11.67 3.14
C TYR A 534 0.52 -12.70 2.04
N GLN A 535 -0.08 -13.82 2.43
CA GLN A 535 -0.38 -14.92 1.50
C GLN A 535 -1.46 -14.52 0.49
N LEU A 536 -2.58 -13.93 0.92
CA LEU A 536 -3.67 -13.55 0.02
C LEU A 536 -3.31 -12.38 -0.90
N GLN A 537 -2.45 -11.45 -0.46
CA GLN A 537 -1.96 -10.40 -1.34
C GLN A 537 -1.03 -10.98 -2.42
N ARG A 538 -0.13 -11.91 -2.06
CA ARG A 538 0.70 -12.63 -3.06
C ARG A 538 -0.16 -13.44 -4.03
N TYR A 539 -1.20 -14.12 -3.54
CA TYR A 539 -2.17 -14.82 -4.38
C TYR A 539 -2.87 -13.88 -5.37
N THR A 540 -3.32 -12.71 -4.90
CA THR A 540 -3.98 -11.70 -5.73
C THR A 540 -3.06 -11.20 -6.84
N ALA A 541 -1.78 -10.96 -6.53
CA ALA A 541 -0.78 -10.58 -7.53
C ALA A 541 -0.55 -11.70 -8.56
N ALA A 542 -0.44 -12.96 -8.13
CA ALA A 542 -0.28 -14.11 -9.03
C ALA A 542 -1.47 -14.28 -9.99
N CYS A 543 -2.69 -13.92 -9.55
CA CYS A 543 -3.88 -13.97 -10.39
C CYS A 543 -3.93 -12.88 -11.48
N ALA A 544 -3.08 -11.85 -11.43
CA ALA A 544 -3.05 -10.74 -12.40
C ALA A 544 -1.66 -10.40 -12.99
N GLY A 545 -0.59 -11.10 -12.58
CA GLY A 545 0.79 -10.72 -12.88
C GLY A 545 1.44 -11.33 -14.13
N ARG A 546 0.73 -12.11 -14.95
CA ARG A 546 1.32 -12.85 -16.10
C ARG A 546 0.75 -12.48 -17.47
N GLY A 547 -0.16 -11.52 -17.53
CA GLY A 547 -0.80 -11.09 -18.78
C GLY A 547 0.09 -10.15 -19.61
N ALA A 548 -0.48 -9.61 -20.69
CA ALA A 548 0.24 -8.75 -21.64
C ALA A 548 0.52 -7.32 -21.09
N PHE A 549 -0.10 -6.96 -19.97
CA PHE A 549 0.04 -5.66 -19.32
C PHE A 549 0.21 -5.79 -17.79
N PRO A 550 0.73 -4.72 -17.14
CA PRO A 550 0.96 -4.71 -15.71
C PRO A 550 -0.31 -4.86 -14.85
N ILE A 551 -0.09 -5.27 -13.60
CA ILE A 551 -1.12 -5.25 -12.55
C ILE A 551 -1.60 -3.81 -12.38
N ARG A 552 -2.91 -3.62 -12.44
CA ARG A 552 -3.55 -2.32 -12.18
C ARG A 552 -3.56 -2.05 -10.67
N PHE A 553 -3.00 -0.92 -10.25
CA PHE A 553 -2.95 -0.52 -8.85
C PHE A 553 -4.35 -0.31 -8.22
N ASN A 554 -5.27 0.20 -9.03
CA ASN A 554 -6.64 0.57 -8.70
C ASN A 554 -7.63 -0.59 -8.84
N GLY A 555 -7.40 -1.71 -8.15
CA GLY A 555 -8.33 -2.84 -8.12
C GLY A 555 -7.91 -4.09 -8.90
N SER A 556 -6.69 -4.11 -9.47
CA SER A 556 -6.17 -5.26 -10.22
C SER A 556 -7.15 -5.71 -11.32
N LEU A 557 -7.52 -7.00 -11.35
CA LEU A 557 -8.60 -7.56 -12.18
C LEU A 557 -9.90 -7.81 -11.40
N PHE A 558 -9.97 -7.39 -10.13
CA PHE A 558 -10.99 -7.84 -9.16
C PHE A 558 -11.79 -6.69 -8.54
N TRP A 559 -11.82 -5.53 -9.23
CA TRP A 559 -12.27 -4.29 -8.63
C TRP A 559 -13.72 -4.33 -8.10
N GLY A 560 -13.94 -3.68 -6.95
CA GLY A 560 -15.27 -3.58 -6.35
C GLY A 560 -16.20 -2.67 -7.14
N GLU A 561 -17.51 -2.96 -7.13
CA GLU A 561 -18.51 -2.08 -7.70
C GLU A 561 -18.69 -0.82 -6.84
N ARG A 562 -19.03 0.32 -7.48
CA ARG A 562 -19.18 1.62 -6.81
C ARG A 562 -20.11 1.59 -5.59
N GLN A 563 -21.20 0.84 -5.69
CA GLN A 563 -22.18 0.73 -4.61
C GLN A 563 -21.60 0.02 -3.39
N ASP A 564 -20.84 -1.06 -3.61
CA ASP A 564 -20.23 -1.81 -2.52
C ASP A 564 -19.02 -1.07 -1.92
N VAL A 565 -18.29 -0.29 -2.72
CA VAL A 565 -17.12 0.48 -2.25
C VAL A 565 -17.51 1.75 -1.50
N LEU A 566 -18.45 2.54 -2.04
CA LEU A 566 -18.76 3.90 -1.54
C LEU A 566 -20.18 4.05 -0.96
N GLY A 567 -21.02 3.02 -1.02
CA GLY A 567 -22.45 3.16 -0.67
C GLY A 567 -23.22 4.08 -1.63
N ALA A 568 -22.67 4.36 -2.82
CA ALA A 568 -23.25 5.26 -3.81
C ALA A 568 -24.04 4.50 -4.90
N PRO A 569 -24.91 5.15 -5.69
CA PRO A 569 -25.63 4.46 -6.76
C PRO A 569 -24.69 3.73 -7.75
N PRO A 570 -25.07 2.53 -8.22
CA PRO A 570 -24.28 1.79 -9.21
C PRO A 570 -24.20 2.58 -10.53
N ILE A 571 -23.08 2.43 -11.24
CA ILE A 571 -22.90 2.94 -12.62
C ILE A 571 -22.98 1.75 -13.56
N ASP A 572 -21.90 0.97 -13.62
CA ASP A 572 -21.81 -0.33 -14.26
C ASP A 572 -20.58 -1.07 -13.68
N PRO A 573 -20.43 -2.39 -13.95
CA PRO A 573 -19.30 -3.16 -13.45
C PRO A 573 -17.93 -2.79 -14.07
N ASP A 574 -17.84 -1.94 -15.09
CA ASP A 574 -16.56 -1.49 -15.66
C ASP A 574 -15.98 -0.29 -14.91
N TRP A 575 -16.82 0.46 -14.21
CA TRP A 575 -16.40 1.67 -13.54
C TRP A 575 -15.50 1.39 -12.32
N ARG A 576 -14.36 2.09 -12.28
CA ARG A 576 -13.43 2.20 -11.15
C ARG A 576 -12.67 3.51 -11.27
N MET A 577 -12.21 4.07 -10.15
CA MET A 577 -11.42 5.30 -10.20
C MET A 577 -10.05 5.07 -10.89
N TRP A 578 -9.48 6.08 -11.56
CA TRP A 578 -8.22 6.02 -12.34
C TRP A 578 -8.14 4.97 -13.47
N ALA A 579 -9.22 4.67 -14.19
CA ALA A 579 -9.26 3.51 -15.09
C ALA A 579 -8.54 3.65 -16.45
N ALA A 580 -8.18 4.87 -16.89
CA ALA A 580 -7.65 5.11 -18.23
C ALA A 580 -6.12 4.93 -18.33
N ASP A 581 -5.34 5.67 -17.55
CA ASP A 581 -3.87 5.69 -17.67
C ASP A 581 -3.18 4.82 -16.61
N TYR A 582 -1.86 4.64 -16.76
CA TYR A 582 -0.98 4.13 -15.71
C TYR A 582 -0.31 5.30 -14.98
N TRP A 583 -0.20 5.16 -13.66
CA TRP A 583 0.43 6.11 -12.75
C TRP A 583 1.68 5.45 -12.21
N TRP A 584 2.87 5.99 -12.47
CA TRP A 584 4.11 5.32 -12.11
C TRP A 584 4.28 5.20 -10.59
N GLN A 585 3.91 6.23 -9.82
CA GLN A 585 3.96 6.23 -8.36
C GLN A 585 3.28 4.99 -7.74
N ASN A 586 2.14 4.61 -8.31
CA ASN A 586 1.34 3.46 -7.90
C ASN A 586 1.82 2.17 -8.58
N THR A 587 1.91 2.18 -9.91
CA THR A 587 2.14 0.99 -10.75
C THR A 587 3.41 0.23 -10.38
N ARG A 588 4.45 0.89 -9.86
CA ARG A 588 5.69 0.25 -9.42
C ARG A 588 5.55 -0.57 -8.12
N LEU A 589 4.61 -0.23 -7.24
CA LEU A 589 4.55 -0.76 -5.87
C LEU A 589 4.24 -2.27 -5.81
N PRO A 590 3.34 -2.82 -6.65
CA PRO A 590 3.13 -4.27 -6.73
C PRO A 590 4.37 -5.08 -7.10
N TYR A 591 5.40 -4.45 -7.68
CA TYR A 591 6.54 -5.13 -8.28
C TYR A 591 7.75 -5.26 -7.36
N TYR A 592 7.96 -4.31 -6.44
CA TYR A 592 9.06 -4.41 -5.48
C TYR A 592 9.05 -5.71 -4.65
N PRO A 593 7.90 -6.21 -4.15
CA PRO A 593 7.86 -7.46 -3.40
C PRO A 593 8.20 -8.72 -4.21
N MET A 594 8.15 -8.64 -5.54
CA MET A 594 8.37 -9.81 -6.41
C MET A 594 9.83 -10.26 -6.39
N LEU A 595 10.76 -9.34 -6.16
CA LEU A 595 12.20 -9.62 -6.07
C LEU A 595 12.53 -10.61 -4.95
N ALA A 596 12.09 -10.32 -3.72
CA ALA A 596 12.31 -11.20 -2.57
C ALA A 596 11.41 -12.44 -2.60
N SER A 597 10.29 -12.40 -3.34
CA SER A 597 9.43 -13.57 -3.53
C SER A 597 9.98 -14.54 -4.59
N GLY A 598 10.88 -14.10 -5.47
CA GLY A 598 11.35 -14.86 -6.63
C GLY A 598 10.33 -14.89 -7.78
N ASP A 599 9.38 -13.96 -7.81
CA ASP A 599 8.30 -13.87 -8.79
C ASP A 599 8.73 -13.01 -10.01
N TYR A 600 9.94 -13.27 -10.51
CA TYR A 600 10.59 -12.49 -11.56
C TYR A 600 9.83 -12.50 -12.89
N ASP A 601 9.13 -13.59 -13.19
CA ASP A 601 8.26 -13.71 -14.35
C ASP A 601 7.13 -12.68 -14.33
N PHE A 602 6.66 -12.29 -13.14
CA PHE A 602 5.56 -11.33 -13.01
C PHE A 602 6.02 -9.89 -13.27
N MET A 603 7.33 -9.61 -13.21
CA MET A 603 7.88 -8.28 -13.49
C MET A 603 8.01 -7.98 -14.99
N LYS A 604 8.03 -9.02 -15.84
CA LYS A 604 8.27 -8.85 -17.29
C LYS A 604 7.20 -8.01 -18.00
N PRO A 605 5.89 -8.17 -17.74
CA PRO A 605 4.86 -7.32 -18.34
C PRO A 605 5.04 -5.82 -18.06
N LEU A 606 5.59 -5.46 -16.89
CA LEU A 606 5.96 -4.09 -16.56
C LEU A 606 7.05 -3.57 -17.49
N PHE A 607 8.18 -4.28 -17.55
CA PHE A 607 9.32 -3.87 -18.37
C PHE A 607 8.97 -3.84 -19.85
N ASP A 608 8.23 -4.83 -20.35
CA ASP A 608 7.84 -4.90 -21.76
C ASP A 608 6.83 -3.81 -22.15
N MET A 609 5.93 -3.41 -21.25
CA MET A 609 5.06 -2.27 -21.52
C MET A 609 5.89 -0.99 -21.65
N TYR A 610 6.74 -0.66 -20.67
CA TYR A 610 7.51 0.58 -20.72
C TYR A 610 8.56 0.59 -21.83
N PHE A 611 9.15 -0.56 -22.17
CA PHE A 611 10.03 -0.67 -23.33
C PHE A 611 9.29 -0.37 -24.64
N ARG A 612 8.06 -0.86 -24.83
CA ARG A 612 7.21 -0.54 -26.00
C ARG A 612 6.84 0.94 -26.09
N ARG A 613 6.87 1.69 -24.97
CA ARG A 613 6.60 3.13 -24.96
C ARG A 613 7.80 3.96 -25.44
N LEU A 614 9.01 3.40 -25.39
CA LEU A 614 10.25 4.14 -25.61
C LEU A 614 10.31 4.94 -26.93
N PRO A 615 9.81 4.43 -28.08
CA PRO A 615 9.75 5.21 -29.33
C PRO A 615 8.85 6.44 -29.22
N THR A 616 7.66 6.30 -28.62
CA THR A 616 6.73 7.41 -28.36
C THR A 616 7.35 8.44 -27.42
N GLU A 617 7.96 7.97 -26.31
CA GLU A 617 8.60 8.85 -25.32
C GLU A 617 9.78 9.63 -25.95
N THR A 618 10.58 8.97 -26.78
CA THR A 618 11.71 9.61 -27.50
C THR A 618 11.22 10.66 -28.49
N ALA A 619 10.18 10.34 -29.28
CA ALA A 619 9.60 11.29 -30.22
C ALA A 619 9.01 12.50 -29.50
N ARG A 620 8.32 12.27 -28.38
CA ARG A 620 7.78 13.34 -27.53
C ARG A 620 8.89 14.23 -26.99
N THR A 621 9.94 13.66 -26.40
CA THR A 621 11.09 14.42 -25.88
C THR A 621 11.66 15.35 -26.93
N LYS A 622 11.86 14.84 -28.16
CA LYS A 622 12.37 15.64 -29.28
C LYS A 622 11.41 16.75 -29.67
N ALA A 623 10.11 16.46 -29.79
CA ALA A 623 9.10 17.43 -30.20
C ALA A 623 8.92 18.54 -29.15
N TRP A 624 8.92 18.18 -27.86
CA TRP A 624 8.63 19.11 -26.76
C TRP A 624 9.84 19.95 -26.36
N PHE A 625 11.03 19.34 -26.33
CA PHE A 625 12.20 19.98 -25.72
C PHE A 625 13.39 20.12 -26.67
N GLY A 626 13.32 19.57 -27.88
CA GLY A 626 14.44 19.60 -28.83
C GLY A 626 15.70 18.88 -28.35
N CYS A 627 15.59 18.00 -27.35
CA CYS A 627 16.71 17.27 -26.77
C CYS A 627 16.69 15.77 -27.15
N GLU A 628 17.75 15.04 -26.78
CA GLU A 628 17.91 13.62 -27.09
C GLU A 628 17.36 12.73 -25.97
N GLY A 629 17.14 11.45 -26.29
CA GLY A 629 16.69 10.45 -25.32
C GLY A 629 15.18 10.48 -25.09
N ALA A 630 14.75 9.90 -23.97
CA ALA A 630 13.35 9.75 -23.60
C ALA A 630 13.15 10.25 -22.16
N PHE A 631 11.97 10.78 -21.86
CA PHE A 631 11.53 10.94 -20.48
C PHE A 631 10.20 10.20 -20.28
N MET A 632 10.15 9.48 -19.16
CA MET A 632 8.98 8.72 -18.75
C MET A 632 8.04 9.60 -17.93
N ALA A 633 6.78 9.60 -18.33
CA ALA A 633 5.70 10.33 -17.69
C ALA A 633 5.26 9.68 -16.38
N GLU A 634 4.79 10.47 -15.42
CA GLU A 634 4.08 9.97 -14.24
C GLU A 634 2.74 9.34 -14.64
N THR A 635 1.88 10.10 -15.35
CA THR A 635 0.61 9.61 -15.90
C THR A 635 0.72 9.43 -17.40
N ALA A 636 0.62 8.18 -17.86
CA ALA A 636 0.68 7.88 -19.29
C ALA A 636 -0.15 6.67 -19.70
N SER A 637 -0.63 6.76 -20.93
CA SER A 637 -1.26 5.65 -21.63
C SER A 637 -0.28 4.49 -21.80
N PHE A 638 -0.79 3.28 -22.03
CA PHE A 638 0.09 2.12 -22.19
C PHE A 638 1.01 2.15 -23.41
N TRP A 639 0.75 3.05 -24.37
CA TRP A 639 1.59 3.32 -25.54
C TRP A 639 2.46 4.58 -25.40
N GLY A 640 2.49 5.18 -24.20
CA GLY A 640 3.50 6.14 -23.82
C GLY A 640 3.17 7.58 -24.10
N MET A 641 1.92 7.92 -24.42
CA MET A 641 1.47 9.33 -24.47
C MET A 641 1.24 9.85 -23.06
N MET A 642 1.51 11.14 -22.82
CA MET A 642 1.03 11.77 -21.57
C MET A 642 -0.49 11.68 -21.53
N SER A 643 -1.05 11.60 -20.34
CA SER A 643 -2.50 11.74 -20.17
C SER A 643 -2.97 13.08 -20.79
N ASN A 644 -3.96 13.02 -21.68
CA ASN A 644 -4.44 14.23 -22.37
C ASN A 644 -5.09 15.22 -21.40
N GLY A 645 -5.75 14.75 -20.34
CA GLY A 645 -6.29 15.63 -19.29
C GLY A 645 -5.19 16.41 -18.56
N ASP A 646 -4.04 15.77 -18.32
CA ASP A 646 -2.89 16.40 -17.67
C ASP A 646 -2.19 17.40 -18.60
N TYR A 647 -2.03 17.05 -19.88
CA TYR A 647 -1.58 18.00 -20.89
C TYR A 647 -2.57 19.17 -21.05
N GLY A 648 -3.87 18.89 -20.95
CA GLY A 648 -4.96 19.84 -21.01
C GLY A 648 -5.54 19.99 -22.42
N TYR A 649 -6.85 19.78 -22.54
CA TYR A 649 -7.60 20.00 -23.79
C TYR A 649 -7.72 21.47 -24.18
N GLU A 650 -8.08 22.31 -23.21
CA GLU A 650 -8.08 23.78 -23.33
C GLU A 650 -6.89 24.34 -22.55
N ARG A 651 -5.85 24.73 -23.29
CA ARG A 651 -4.56 25.19 -22.74
C ARG A 651 -4.51 26.71 -22.69
N PRO A 652 -4.10 27.30 -21.56
CA PRO A 652 -3.75 28.72 -21.50
C PRO A 652 -2.65 29.07 -22.52
N PRO A 653 -2.72 30.24 -23.17
CA PRO A 653 -1.78 30.64 -24.23
C PRO A 653 -0.34 30.84 -23.73
N GLU A 654 -0.12 30.96 -22.42
CA GLU A 654 1.19 31.10 -21.80
C GLU A 654 1.94 29.76 -21.60
N LEU A 655 1.27 28.61 -21.73
CA LEU A 655 1.94 27.32 -21.60
C LEU A 655 2.65 26.95 -22.89
N GLU A 656 3.96 26.75 -22.79
CA GLU A 656 4.79 26.35 -23.92
C GLU A 656 4.53 24.88 -24.32
N VAL A 657 5.03 24.51 -25.50
CA VAL A 657 5.01 23.12 -25.96
C VAL A 657 5.71 22.24 -24.91
N GLY A 658 5.02 21.20 -24.45
CA GLY A 658 5.54 20.24 -23.47
C GLY A 658 5.38 20.63 -22.01
N GLU A 659 4.81 21.80 -21.70
CA GLU A 659 4.34 22.11 -20.35
C GLU A 659 2.94 21.54 -20.12
N LEU A 660 2.73 20.80 -19.04
CA LEU A 660 1.42 20.24 -18.70
C LEU A 660 0.51 21.32 -18.12
N LYS A 661 -0.80 21.28 -18.42
CA LYS A 661 -1.79 22.12 -17.73
C LYS A 661 -1.79 21.80 -16.24
N ASN A 662 -1.77 20.51 -15.90
CA ASN A 662 -1.66 20.03 -14.53
C ASN A 662 -0.34 20.51 -13.89
N GLY A 663 -0.44 21.41 -12.92
CA GLY A 663 0.71 21.97 -12.21
C GLY A 663 1.40 20.99 -11.24
N VAL A 664 0.71 19.91 -10.83
CA VAL A 664 1.20 18.93 -9.84
C VAL A 664 2.26 18.00 -10.42
N MET A 665 2.33 17.85 -11.74
CA MET A 665 3.28 16.95 -12.42
C MET A 665 4.05 17.60 -13.58
N ARG A 666 3.83 18.91 -13.83
CA ARG A 666 4.37 19.66 -14.97
C ARG A 666 5.86 19.47 -15.17
N TYR A 667 6.63 19.40 -14.08
CA TYR A 667 8.07 19.25 -14.13
C TYR A 667 8.57 17.97 -13.43
N TYR A 668 7.76 16.90 -13.41
CA TYR A 668 8.12 15.64 -12.77
C TYR A 668 8.85 14.70 -13.75
N TRP A 669 10.17 14.56 -13.58
CA TRP A 669 11.06 13.92 -14.57
C TRP A 669 11.64 12.56 -14.17
N GLN A 670 11.59 12.22 -12.88
CA GLN A 670 12.29 11.07 -12.29
C GLN A 670 11.77 9.64 -12.62
N PRO A 671 10.53 9.38 -13.07
CA PRO A 671 10.02 8.00 -13.23
C PRO A 671 10.95 7.01 -13.97
N GLY A 672 11.59 7.45 -15.07
CA GLY A 672 12.50 6.59 -15.86
C GLY A 672 13.79 6.20 -15.11
N ILE A 673 14.26 7.04 -14.19
CA ILE A 673 15.41 6.75 -13.33
C ILE A 673 15.01 5.67 -12.30
N GLU A 674 13.82 5.73 -11.74
CA GLU A 674 13.33 4.71 -10.81
C GLU A 674 13.11 3.35 -11.49
N LEU A 675 12.52 3.36 -12.69
CA LEU A 675 12.36 2.16 -13.49
C LEU A 675 13.72 1.52 -13.79
N THR A 676 14.71 2.33 -14.18
CA THR A 676 16.09 1.84 -14.39
C THR A 676 16.66 1.20 -13.11
N HIS A 677 16.38 1.76 -11.93
CA HIS A 677 16.80 1.17 -10.66
C HIS A 677 16.16 -0.19 -10.41
N MET A 678 14.85 -0.33 -10.67
CA MET A 678 14.14 -1.60 -10.55
C MET A 678 14.65 -2.65 -11.55
N MET A 679 15.00 -2.25 -12.78
CA MET A 679 15.59 -3.14 -13.78
C MET A 679 16.97 -3.63 -13.35
N LEU A 680 17.78 -2.77 -12.73
CA LEU A 680 19.06 -3.16 -12.13
C LEU A 680 18.85 -4.13 -10.96
N ASP A 681 17.83 -3.92 -10.11
CA ASP A 681 17.49 -4.86 -9.03
C ASP A 681 17.05 -6.23 -9.59
N TYR A 682 16.25 -6.25 -10.67
CA TYR A 682 15.90 -7.48 -11.37
C TYR A 682 17.14 -8.21 -11.90
N TYR A 683 18.08 -7.49 -12.53
CA TYR A 683 19.33 -8.08 -12.99
C TYR A 683 20.18 -8.60 -11.83
N ASP A 684 20.32 -7.83 -10.75
CA ASP A 684 21.07 -8.25 -9.57
C ASP A 684 20.51 -9.56 -9.02
N HIS A 685 19.19 -9.76 -9.04
CA HIS A 685 18.55 -11.02 -8.65
C HIS A 685 18.72 -12.16 -9.65
N THR A 686 18.53 -11.91 -10.94
CA THR A 686 18.38 -12.97 -11.96
C THR A 686 19.65 -13.29 -12.73
N GLY A 687 20.59 -12.34 -12.84
CA GLY A 687 21.73 -12.43 -13.75
C GLY A 687 21.33 -12.51 -15.23
N ASP A 688 20.13 -12.07 -15.60
CA ASP A 688 19.60 -12.17 -16.97
C ASP A 688 20.31 -11.20 -17.92
N GLU A 689 21.38 -11.69 -18.56
CA GLU A 689 22.19 -10.91 -19.50
C GLU A 689 21.41 -10.46 -20.75
N ALA A 690 20.44 -11.27 -21.20
CA ALA A 690 19.62 -10.93 -22.35
C ALA A 690 18.72 -9.75 -22.03
N PHE A 691 18.08 -9.76 -20.85
CA PHE A 691 17.32 -8.63 -20.34
C PHE A 691 18.18 -7.35 -20.27
N VAL A 692 19.43 -7.44 -19.83
CA VAL A 692 20.33 -6.27 -19.80
C VAL A 692 20.50 -5.68 -21.19
N LYS A 693 20.83 -6.51 -22.18
CA LYS A 693 21.11 -6.08 -23.56
C LYS A 693 19.85 -5.57 -24.27
N GLU A 694 18.73 -6.26 -24.09
CA GLU A 694 17.52 -6.06 -24.89
C GLU A 694 16.50 -5.10 -24.25
N ARG A 695 16.61 -4.83 -22.94
CA ARG A 695 15.67 -3.97 -22.21
C ARG A 695 16.40 -2.90 -21.39
N LEU A 696 17.26 -3.29 -20.46
CA LEU A 696 17.87 -2.35 -19.50
C LEU A 696 18.75 -1.31 -20.19
N ALA A 697 19.72 -1.76 -20.98
CA ALA A 697 20.68 -0.88 -21.65
C ALA A 697 20.01 0.17 -22.55
N PRO A 698 19.10 -0.18 -23.49
CA PRO A 698 18.47 0.83 -24.33
C PRO A 698 17.61 1.83 -23.55
N MET A 699 16.89 1.38 -22.50
CA MET A 699 16.08 2.27 -21.66
C MET A 699 16.96 3.19 -20.81
N ALA A 700 17.97 2.64 -20.13
CA ALA A 700 18.90 3.40 -19.32
C ALA A 700 19.66 4.46 -20.15
N GLU A 701 20.09 4.10 -21.36
CA GLU A 701 20.74 5.04 -22.27
C GLU A 701 19.80 6.18 -22.68
N ALA A 702 18.55 5.87 -23.03
CA ALA A 702 17.57 6.88 -23.41
C ALA A 702 17.24 7.85 -22.25
N TYR A 703 17.03 7.33 -21.04
CA TYR A 703 16.73 8.17 -19.88
C TYR A 703 17.94 9.00 -19.44
N LEU A 704 19.18 8.47 -19.48
CA LEU A 704 20.37 9.27 -19.18
C LEU A 704 20.63 10.35 -20.25
N LYS A 705 20.38 10.07 -21.53
CA LYS A 705 20.52 11.06 -22.62
C LYS A 705 19.57 12.25 -22.44
N TYR A 706 18.36 11.99 -21.94
CA TYR A 706 17.43 13.07 -21.62
C TYR A 706 18.04 14.04 -20.62
N TYR A 707 18.50 13.58 -19.45
CA TYR A 707 19.11 14.47 -18.47
C TYR A 707 20.39 15.14 -19.01
N ALA A 708 21.22 14.41 -19.75
CA ALA A 708 22.47 14.93 -20.30
C ALA A 708 22.28 16.09 -21.30
N THR A 709 21.16 16.08 -22.05
CA THR A 709 20.91 17.04 -23.14
C THR A 709 19.80 18.03 -22.84
N ARG A 710 18.94 17.77 -21.84
CA ARG A 710 17.85 18.65 -21.44
C ARG A 710 18.28 19.75 -20.47
N PHE A 711 19.21 19.45 -19.57
CA PHE A 711 19.57 20.33 -18.46
C PHE A 711 20.97 20.91 -18.61
N GLY A 712 21.13 22.14 -18.11
CA GLY A 712 22.41 22.83 -18.12
C GLY A 712 23.38 22.31 -17.05
N ARG A 713 24.61 22.83 -17.06
CA ARG A 713 25.61 22.58 -16.04
C ARG A 713 26.10 23.89 -15.41
N ASP A 714 26.47 23.84 -14.15
CA ASP A 714 27.08 24.94 -13.41
C ASP A 714 28.56 25.16 -13.81
N GLY A 715 29.22 26.15 -13.20
CA GLY A 715 30.63 26.44 -13.44
C GLY A 715 31.60 25.33 -13.03
N ASN A 716 31.15 24.34 -12.25
CA ASN A 716 31.92 23.16 -11.83
C ASN A 716 31.60 21.93 -12.69
N GLY A 717 30.75 22.07 -13.71
CA GLY A 717 30.31 20.97 -14.56
C GLY A 717 29.24 20.06 -13.93
N LYS A 718 28.59 20.48 -12.84
CA LYS A 718 27.47 19.77 -12.21
C LYS A 718 26.16 20.12 -12.88
N LEU A 719 25.26 19.14 -13.00
CA LEU A 719 23.92 19.33 -13.55
C LEU A 719 23.11 20.31 -12.70
N VAL A 720 22.34 21.15 -13.39
CA VAL A 720 21.33 22.02 -12.78
C VAL A 720 19.97 21.62 -13.34
N ILE A 721 19.29 20.74 -12.61
CA ILE A 721 18.00 20.16 -13.00
C ILE A 721 16.90 21.13 -12.57
N THR A 722 16.50 22.01 -13.49
CA THR A 722 15.44 23.00 -13.29
C THR A 722 14.86 23.47 -14.66
N PRO A 723 13.57 23.85 -14.75
CA PRO A 723 12.53 23.63 -13.74
C PRO A 723 12.31 22.13 -13.52
N ALA A 724 12.06 21.76 -12.27
CA ALA A 724 11.86 20.37 -11.87
C ALA A 724 10.87 20.30 -10.69
N GLN A 725 10.44 19.09 -10.37
CA GLN A 725 9.70 18.81 -9.16
C GLN A 725 10.36 17.72 -8.34
N SER A 726 10.24 17.83 -7.02
CA SER A 726 10.58 16.74 -6.12
C SER A 726 9.30 15.96 -5.83
N LEU A 727 9.05 14.96 -6.68
CA LEU A 727 7.78 14.25 -6.78
C LEU A 727 6.62 15.22 -7.05
N GLU A 728 5.39 14.84 -6.71
CA GLU A 728 4.21 15.72 -6.80
C GLU A 728 4.13 16.76 -5.64
N THR A 729 5.07 16.69 -4.68
CA THR A 729 5.04 17.46 -3.44
C THR A 729 5.55 18.89 -3.58
N TRP A 730 6.67 19.07 -4.29
CA TRP A 730 7.38 20.35 -4.35
C TRP A 730 7.65 20.71 -5.81
N ALA A 731 6.96 21.72 -6.31
CA ALA A 731 7.14 22.23 -7.66
C ALA A 731 8.31 23.22 -7.78
N ASN A 732 8.76 23.52 -9.00
CA ASN A 732 9.76 24.56 -9.30
C ASN A 732 11.02 24.50 -8.42
N VAL A 733 11.57 23.30 -8.23
CA VAL A 733 12.78 23.09 -7.45
C VAL A 733 14.04 23.10 -8.35
N VAL A 734 15.20 23.19 -7.71
CA VAL A 734 16.50 22.94 -8.33
C VAL A 734 17.09 21.67 -7.72
N ASN A 735 17.55 20.76 -8.58
CA ASN A 735 18.20 19.50 -8.17
C ASN A 735 17.38 18.71 -7.13
N PRO A 736 16.19 18.21 -7.51
CA PRO A 736 15.34 17.39 -6.64
C PRO A 736 16.08 16.15 -6.13
N THR A 737 15.93 15.88 -4.83
CA THR A 737 16.62 14.77 -4.15
C THR A 737 16.39 13.40 -4.80
N PRO A 738 15.16 13.02 -5.20
CA PRO A 738 14.94 11.74 -5.89
C PRO A 738 15.73 11.58 -7.20
N ASP A 739 15.80 12.62 -8.03
CA ASP A 739 16.55 12.60 -9.29
C ASP A 739 18.05 12.47 -9.03
N VAL A 740 18.58 13.30 -8.12
CA VAL A 740 20.01 13.31 -7.77
C VAL A 740 20.44 11.98 -7.18
N ALA A 741 19.68 11.45 -6.22
CA ALA A 741 19.98 10.17 -5.58
C ALA A 741 19.92 9.01 -6.58
N GLY A 742 18.91 9.00 -7.46
CA GLY A 742 18.74 7.98 -8.50
C GLY A 742 19.82 8.03 -9.57
N LEU A 743 20.17 9.21 -10.09
CA LEU A 743 21.27 9.38 -11.04
C LEU A 743 22.59 8.93 -10.43
N ALA A 744 22.91 9.35 -9.20
CA ALA A 744 24.13 8.97 -8.51
C ALA A 744 24.24 7.45 -8.31
N GLN A 745 23.12 6.79 -7.99
CA GLN A 745 23.11 5.37 -7.70
C GLN A 745 23.10 4.52 -8.98
N ASN A 746 22.24 4.84 -9.95
CA ASN A 746 22.09 4.04 -11.17
C ASN A 746 23.33 4.12 -12.05
N THR A 747 23.96 5.29 -12.18
CA THR A 747 25.19 5.42 -12.98
C THR A 747 26.33 4.59 -12.40
N LYS A 748 26.51 4.57 -11.07
CA LYS A 748 27.47 3.68 -10.39
C LYS A 748 27.18 2.21 -10.69
N ARG A 749 25.92 1.80 -10.61
CA ARG A 749 25.51 0.41 -10.89
C ARG A 749 25.70 0.02 -12.35
N ILE A 750 25.37 0.90 -13.30
CA ILE A 750 25.62 0.67 -14.73
C ILE A 750 27.12 0.49 -15.02
N LEU A 751 27.98 1.32 -14.40
CA LEU A 751 29.44 1.18 -14.54
C LEU A 751 29.99 -0.10 -13.90
N ALA A 752 29.30 -0.65 -12.89
CA ALA A 752 29.65 -1.91 -12.24
C ALA A 752 29.20 -3.15 -13.03
N LEU A 753 28.33 -3.01 -14.04
CA LEU A 753 27.93 -4.12 -14.90
C LEU A 753 29.15 -4.64 -15.69
N PRO A 754 29.19 -5.95 -16.04
CA PRO A 754 30.23 -6.49 -16.92
C PRO A 754 30.30 -5.72 -18.25
N GLU A 755 31.52 -5.45 -18.73
CA GLU A 755 31.78 -4.59 -19.89
C GLU A 755 31.10 -5.06 -21.17
N ASN A 756 30.90 -6.38 -21.33
CA ASN A 756 30.28 -6.99 -22.50
C ASN A 756 28.74 -6.93 -22.52
N LEU A 757 28.09 -6.46 -21.44
CA LEU A 757 26.62 -6.40 -21.36
C LEU A 757 26.04 -5.05 -21.75
N VAL A 758 26.83 -3.98 -21.67
CA VAL A 758 26.39 -2.62 -21.95
C VAL A 758 27.24 -2.00 -23.06
N PRO A 759 26.66 -1.28 -24.02
CA PRO A 759 27.43 -0.59 -25.04
C PRO A 759 28.43 0.41 -24.45
N GLU A 760 29.55 0.63 -25.14
CA GLU A 760 30.56 1.63 -24.75
C GLU A 760 29.94 3.04 -24.66
N SER A 761 28.97 3.35 -25.53
CA SER A 761 28.21 4.61 -25.50
C SER A 761 27.51 4.82 -24.16
N LEU A 762 26.80 3.80 -23.66
CA LEU A 762 26.12 3.85 -22.37
C LEU A 762 27.12 3.95 -21.22
N ARG A 763 28.23 3.20 -21.24
CA ARG A 763 29.25 3.32 -20.17
C ARG A 763 29.84 4.72 -20.11
N LYS A 764 30.18 5.30 -21.26
CA LYS A 764 30.71 6.67 -21.34
C LYS A 764 29.70 7.68 -20.82
N LEU A 765 28.44 7.56 -21.24
CA LEU A 765 27.35 8.41 -20.78
C LEU A 765 27.12 8.27 -19.26
N ALA A 766 27.10 7.05 -18.73
CA ALA A 766 26.96 6.81 -17.29
C ALA A 766 28.11 7.43 -16.50
N LYS A 767 29.35 7.37 -17.00
CA LYS A 767 30.50 8.04 -16.37
C LYS A 767 30.36 9.55 -16.39
N GLU A 768 30.00 10.12 -17.54
CA GLU A 768 29.78 11.55 -17.69
C GLU A 768 28.68 12.05 -16.74
N MET A 769 27.56 11.32 -16.68
CA MET A 769 26.44 11.65 -15.81
C MET A 769 26.78 11.48 -14.33
N LEU A 770 27.55 10.47 -13.95
CA LEU A 770 28.05 10.31 -12.58
C LEU A 770 28.89 11.53 -12.16
N ASP A 771 29.79 11.98 -13.03
CA ASP A 771 30.64 13.14 -12.75
C ASP A 771 29.83 14.43 -12.67
N ALA A 772 28.81 14.55 -13.52
CA ALA A 772 27.94 15.72 -13.57
C ALA A 772 26.85 15.72 -12.48
N THR A 773 26.54 14.58 -11.84
CA THR A 773 25.51 14.55 -10.79
C THR A 773 25.96 15.37 -9.57
N PRO A 774 25.11 16.28 -9.04
CA PRO A 774 25.41 17.05 -7.83
C PRO A 774 25.36 16.15 -6.58
N GLU A 775 25.75 16.68 -5.42
CA GLU A 775 25.64 15.97 -4.15
C GLU A 775 24.17 15.87 -3.70
N ILE A 776 23.83 14.85 -2.89
CA ILE A 776 22.48 14.72 -2.34
C ILE A 776 22.19 15.95 -1.47
N PRO A 777 21.10 16.70 -1.74
CA PRO A 777 20.78 17.90 -0.99
C PRO A 777 20.62 17.66 0.51
N MET A 778 21.12 18.59 1.32
CA MET A 778 21.00 18.60 2.78
C MET A 778 20.29 19.86 3.24
N ARG A 779 19.58 19.78 4.37
CA ARG A 779 18.97 20.95 5.05
C ARG A 779 19.22 20.87 6.55
N THR A 780 19.22 22.03 7.21
CA THR A 780 19.27 22.12 8.68
C THR A 780 17.88 22.44 9.21
N GLU A 781 17.37 21.62 10.14
CA GLU A 781 16.09 21.80 10.78
C GLU A 781 16.25 21.63 12.30
N ASN A 782 15.83 22.61 13.09
CA ASN A 782 16.00 22.63 14.55
C ASN A 782 17.43 22.32 15.05
N GLY A 783 18.44 22.81 14.31
CA GLY A 783 19.86 22.59 14.62
C GLY A 783 20.37 21.19 14.30
N ARG A 784 19.58 20.33 13.65
CA ARG A 784 19.99 19.01 13.14
C ARG A 784 20.11 19.05 11.62
N GLU A 785 21.14 18.39 11.11
CA GLU A 785 21.28 18.13 9.68
C GLU A 785 20.39 16.96 9.28
N ILE A 786 19.65 17.11 8.18
CA ILE A 786 18.77 16.10 7.58
C ILE A 786 18.83 16.20 6.06
N ILE A 787 18.35 15.18 5.36
CA ILE A 787 18.30 15.18 3.90
C ILE A 787 17.25 16.21 3.43
N GLY A 788 17.60 17.01 2.42
CA GLY A 788 16.72 18.01 1.82
C GLY A 788 15.70 17.40 0.86
N PHE A 789 14.64 18.13 0.53
CA PHE A 789 13.71 17.75 -0.54
C PHE A 789 14.30 17.96 -1.95
N ALA A 790 15.14 18.99 -2.06
CA ALA A 790 15.86 19.44 -3.25
C ALA A 790 16.98 20.39 -2.80
N GLU A 791 17.87 20.82 -3.70
CA GLU A 791 18.89 21.85 -3.39
C GLU A 791 18.25 23.20 -3.11
N GLU A 792 17.29 23.62 -3.95
CA GLU A 792 16.48 24.80 -3.73
C GLU A 792 14.99 24.46 -3.85
N VAL A 793 14.18 24.98 -2.93
CA VAL A 793 12.71 24.82 -2.93
C VAL A 793 12.07 26.19 -3.09
N ASN A 794 11.52 26.46 -4.29
CA ASN A 794 10.97 27.76 -4.65
C ASN A 794 9.44 27.77 -4.72
N SER A 795 8.78 26.79 -4.10
CA SER A 795 7.32 26.63 -4.11
C SER A 795 6.77 26.30 -2.73
N GLN A 796 5.45 26.43 -2.61
CA GLN A 796 4.69 25.86 -1.52
C GLN A 796 4.48 24.36 -1.77
N ARG A 797 4.34 23.62 -0.68
CA ARG A 797 3.98 22.21 -0.70
C ARG A 797 2.61 22.01 -1.37
N SER A 798 2.54 21.09 -2.34
CA SER A 798 1.31 20.76 -3.09
C SER A 798 0.74 19.36 -2.82
N ASN A 799 1.54 18.42 -2.31
CA ASN A 799 1.12 17.03 -2.06
C ASN A 799 1.81 16.42 -0.81
N PHE A 800 1.78 15.10 -0.64
CA PHE A 800 2.07 14.40 0.63
C PHE A 800 3.22 13.38 0.58
N GLU A 801 4.01 13.29 -0.49
CA GLU A 801 5.18 12.40 -0.52
C GLU A 801 6.33 12.91 0.39
N ASN A 802 7.31 12.03 0.66
CA ASN A 802 8.55 12.35 1.39
C ASN A 802 9.79 12.17 0.49
N PRO A 803 10.11 13.12 -0.41
CA PRO A 803 11.23 12.98 -1.35
C PRO A 803 12.60 12.80 -0.70
N GLU A 804 12.80 13.34 0.49
CA GLU A 804 14.02 13.24 1.29
C GLU A 804 14.32 11.80 1.75
N LEU A 805 13.35 10.89 1.63
CA LEU A 805 13.51 9.47 1.97
C LEU A 805 13.68 8.55 0.75
N TYR A 806 13.62 9.06 -0.48
CA TYR A 806 13.99 8.30 -1.68
C TYR A 806 15.44 7.77 -1.68
N PRO A 807 16.41 8.51 -1.10
CA PRO A 807 17.76 7.98 -0.85
C PRO A 807 17.80 6.78 0.12
N VAL A 808 16.78 6.58 0.96
CA VAL A 808 16.66 5.39 1.83
C VAL A 808 16.00 4.26 1.05
N TYR A 809 14.86 4.54 0.44
CA TYR A 809 14.12 3.60 -0.38
C TYR A 809 13.34 4.37 -1.47
N PRO A 810 13.47 4.01 -2.76
CA PRO A 810 14.02 2.74 -3.25
C PRO A 810 15.52 2.72 -3.51
N TYR A 811 16.21 3.86 -3.59
CA TYR A 811 17.58 3.90 -4.14
C TYR A 811 18.68 3.34 -3.22
N ARG A 812 18.40 3.20 -1.92
CA ARG A 812 19.30 2.61 -0.92
C ARG A 812 20.68 3.28 -0.86
N ASN A 813 20.76 4.59 -1.10
CA ASN A 813 21.96 5.39 -0.83
C ASN A 813 22.31 5.35 0.67
N TYR A 814 21.29 5.38 1.53
CA TYR A 814 21.39 5.24 2.99
C TYR A 814 20.57 4.04 3.48
N GLY A 815 20.95 3.47 4.63
CA GLY A 815 20.27 2.32 5.22
C GLY A 815 21.18 1.56 6.18
N ILE A 816 20.69 0.46 6.73
CA ILE A 816 21.51 -0.43 7.57
C ILE A 816 22.76 -0.90 6.80
N GLY A 817 23.90 -0.89 7.49
CA GLY A 817 25.18 -1.31 6.90
C GLY A 817 25.85 -0.24 6.04
N ARG A 818 25.29 0.98 5.98
CA ARG A 818 25.80 2.09 5.19
C ARG A 818 26.14 3.31 6.07
N PRO A 819 27.13 4.13 5.68
CA PRO A 819 27.41 5.41 6.34
C PRO A 819 26.18 6.34 6.31
N GLY A 820 26.03 7.19 7.32
CA GLY A 820 24.91 8.16 7.39
C GLY A 820 23.58 7.57 7.86
N LEU A 821 23.56 6.39 8.49
CA LEU A 821 22.33 5.79 9.02
C LEU A 821 21.61 6.70 10.04
N ASP A 822 22.35 7.35 10.94
CA ASP A 822 21.75 8.24 11.94
C ASP A 822 21.15 9.49 11.29
N LEU A 823 21.83 10.09 10.30
CA LEU A 823 21.28 11.17 9.46
C LEU A 823 19.94 10.75 8.81
N ALA A 824 19.88 9.55 8.25
CA ALA A 824 18.67 9.05 7.60
C ALA A 824 17.54 8.76 8.59
N ARG A 825 17.85 8.31 9.80
CA ARG A 825 16.87 8.15 10.90
C ARG A 825 16.34 9.47 11.41
N GLU A 826 17.22 10.47 11.57
CA GLU A 826 16.82 11.84 11.92
C GLU A 826 15.92 12.43 10.82
N THR A 827 16.27 12.22 9.56
CA THR A 827 15.44 12.60 8.41
C THR A 827 14.06 11.92 8.47
N TYR A 828 14.01 10.62 8.74
CA TYR A 828 12.75 9.88 8.90
C TYR A 828 11.90 10.45 10.05
N ALA A 829 12.51 10.77 11.19
CA ALA A 829 11.79 11.36 12.32
C ALA A 829 11.24 12.76 12.01
N ALA A 830 12.00 13.55 11.23
CA ALA A 830 11.66 14.92 10.83
C ALA A 830 10.68 15.01 9.63
N ARG A 831 10.41 13.89 8.94
CA ARG A 831 9.52 13.85 7.77
C ARG A 831 8.17 14.49 8.07
N ILE A 832 7.65 15.24 7.10
CA ILE A 832 6.39 15.97 7.27
C ILE A 832 5.19 15.00 7.18
N THR A 833 5.18 14.09 6.20
CA THR A 833 4.11 13.10 6.09
C THR A 833 4.45 11.84 6.86
N LYS A 834 3.60 11.48 7.83
CA LYS A 834 3.77 10.27 8.66
C LYS A 834 2.80 9.14 8.31
N ASP A 835 2.08 9.30 7.19
CA ASP A 835 1.15 8.30 6.67
C ASP A 835 1.87 7.01 6.25
N HIS A 836 1.15 5.90 6.27
CA HIS A 836 1.68 4.56 6.03
C HIS A 836 0.66 3.63 5.33
N PHE A 837 -0.46 4.18 4.89
CA PHE A 837 -1.51 3.50 4.12
C PHE A 837 -1.47 3.93 2.64
N GLY A 838 -2.21 3.25 1.76
CA GLY A 838 -2.11 3.46 0.31
C GLY A 838 -0.67 3.34 -0.23
N TRP A 839 -0.30 4.26 -1.11
CA TRP A 839 1.00 4.30 -1.79
C TRP A 839 2.19 4.78 -0.92
N HIS A 840 1.96 5.23 0.32
CA HIS A 840 3.04 5.74 1.20
C HIS A 840 4.09 4.66 1.53
N GLN A 841 5.37 5.04 1.42
CA GLN A 841 6.51 4.12 1.52
C GLN A 841 7.14 4.04 2.94
N SER A 842 6.48 4.61 3.95
CA SER A 842 7.00 4.72 5.33
C SER A 842 7.44 3.39 5.95
N GLY A 843 6.76 2.28 5.62
CA GLY A 843 7.09 0.94 6.13
C GLY A 843 8.40 0.41 5.55
N MET A 844 8.59 0.50 4.23
CA MET A 844 9.84 0.10 3.57
C MET A 844 11.02 0.96 4.04
N GLN A 845 10.81 2.26 4.17
CA GLN A 845 11.82 3.19 4.67
C GLN A 845 12.22 2.86 6.13
N ALA A 846 11.25 2.63 7.02
CA ALA A 846 11.52 2.19 8.39
C ALA A 846 12.30 0.87 8.45
N ALA A 847 11.95 -0.09 7.58
CA ALA A 847 12.65 -1.37 7.51
C ALA A 847 14.11 -1.20 7.05
N CYS A 848 14.36 -0.40 6.02
CA CYS A 848 15.72 -0.07 5.56
C CYS A 848 16.55 0.69 6.61
N LEU A 849 15.91 1.36 7.58
CA LEU A 849 16.55 2.05 8.70
C LEU A 849 16.67 1.20 9.97
N GLY A 850 16.16 -0.04 9.98
CA GLY A 850 16.22 -0.94 11.14
C GLY A 850 15.23 -0.61 12.25
N MET A 851 14.15 0.10 11.94
CA MET A 851 13.17 0.57 12.92
C MET A 851 12.08 -0.49 13.15
N ALA A 852 12.45 -1.60 13.80
CA ALA A 852 11.59 -2.77 13.97
C ALA A 852 10.22 -2.46 14.63
N ASP A 853 10.22 -1.66 15.70
CA ASP A 853 8.98 -1.24 16.38
C ASP A 853 8.06 -0.44 15.45
N GLU A 854 8.62 0.51 14.68
CA GLU A 854 7.87 1.32 13.72
C GLU A 854 7.26 0.45 12.62
N CYS A 855 8.01 -0.53 12.10
CA CYS A 855 7.49 -1.48 11.13
C CYS A 855 6.31 -2.30 11.69
N ALA A 856 6.41 -2.77 12.94
CA ALA A 856 5.33 -3.52 13.58
C ALA A 856 4.06 -2.67 13.77
N ILE A 857 4.21 -1.40 14.18
CA ILE A 857 3.11 -0.43 14.29
C ILE A 857 2.44 -0.23 12.92
N ILE A 858 3.23 0.03 11.88
CA ILE A 858 2.72 0.24 10.52
C ILE A 858 2.00 -1.00 10.00
N LEU A 859 2.58 -2.19 10.15
CA LEU A 859 1.95 -3.44 9.73
C LEU A 859 0.61 -3.68 10.44
N ARG A 860 0.54 -3.39 11.74
CA ARG A 860 -0.70 -3.50 12.51
C ARG A 860 -1.77 -2.54 12.00
N ALA A 861 -1.40 -1.30 11.71
CA ALA A 861 -2.32 -0.31 11.16
C ALA A 861 -2.81 -0.70 9.76
N ASN A 862 -1.91 -1.19 8.90
CA ASN A 862 -2.25 -1.61 7.54
C ASN A 862 -3.24 -2.79 7.51
N LEU A 863 -3.09 -3.77 8.42
CA LEU A 863 -4.08 -4.85 8.57
C LEU A 863 -5.50 -4.35 8.88
N GLY A 864 -5.62 -3.22 9.58
CA GLY A 864 -6.90 -2.61 9.91
C GLY A 864 -7.61 -2.00 8.70
N ASN A 865 -6.91 -1.76 7.59
CA ASN A 865 -7.39 -1.00 6.44
C ASN A 865 -8.06 -1.85 5.34
N LYS A 866 -8.75 -2.91 5.78
CA LYS A 866 -9.62 -3.74 4.92
C LYS A 866 -10.98 -3.07 4.76
N ASN A 867 -11.58 -3.19 3.57
CA ASN A 867 -12.93 -2.69 3.34
C ASN A 867 -13.97 -3.59 4.01
N ALA A 868 -14.73 -3.06 4.97
CA ALA A 868 -15.70 -3.83 5.73
C ALA A 868 -16.90 -4.35 4.92
N ASN A 869 -17.16 -3.79 3.73
CA ASN A 869 -18.26 -4.24 2.86
C ASN A 869 -17.93 -5.52 2.10
N PHE A 870 -16.65 -5.88 2.01
CA PHE A 870 -16.19 -7.04 1.26
C PHE A 870 -15.86 -8.20 2.20
N ARG A 871 -16.17 -9.43 1.76
CA ARG A 871 -15.87 -10.65 2.53
C ARG A 871 -14.43 -11.10 2.38
N PHE A 872 -13.79 -10.78 1.24
CA PHE A 872 -12.43 -11.23 0.95
C PHE A 872 -11.42 -10.34 1.70
N PRO A 873 -10.49 -10.89 2.51
CA PRO A 873 -9.71 -10.11 3.47
C PRO A 873 -8.82 -9.01 2.88
N THR A 874 -8.36 -9.18 1.64
CA THR A 874 -7.42 -8.24 0.99
C THR A 874 -8.12 -7.26 0.04
N MET A 875 -9.42 -7.04 0.22
CA MET A 875 -10.14 -5.93 -0.41
C MET A 875 -9.79 -4.63 0.33
N TRP A 876 -8.54 -4.16 0.17
CA TRP A 876 -7.99 -3.00 0.86
C TRP A 876 -8.62 -1.67 0.42
N GLY A 877 -8.74 -0.72 1.35
CA GLY A 877 -9.18 0.64 1.07
C GLY A 877 -10.70 0.84 0.99
N PRO A 878 -11.21 1.87 0.27
CA PRO A 878 -10.44 2.79 -0.57
C PRO A 878 -9.56 3.72 0.27
N ASN A 879 -8.32 3.93 -0.16
CA ASN A 879 -7.42 4.96 0.39
C ASN A 879 -7.45 6.18 -0.54
N TYR A 880 -6.33 6.40 -1.23
CA TYR A 880 -6.21 7.27 -2.37
C TYR A 880 -6.60 6.56 -3.66
N ASP A 881 -6.79 5.23 -3.65
CA ASP A 881 -6.98 4.38 -4.82
C ASP A 881 -8.27 3.53 -4.75
N TRP A 882 -8.56 2.74 -5.80
CA TRP A 882 -9.78 1.93 -5.90
C TRP A 882 -9.60 0.54 -5.28
N VAL A 883 -10.68 -0.11 -4.86
CA VAL A 883 -10.65 -1.38 -4.12
C VAL A 883 -10.59 -2.59 -5.07
N PRO A 884 -9.72 -3.60 -4.83
CA PRO A 884 -8.65 -3.61 -3.84
C PRO A 884 -7.50 -2.66 -4.20
N ASP A 885 -7.12 -1.80 -3.26
CA ASP A 885 -5.93 -0.97 -3.38
C ASP A 885 -4.68 -1.86 -3.34
N GLN A 886 -4.04 -2.05 -4.50
CA GLN A 886 -2.86 -2.91 -4.60
C GLN A 886 -1.61 -2.25 -4.03
N ASP A 887 -1.55 -0.92 -3.97
CA ASP A 887 -0.41 -0.20 -3.43
C ASP A 887 -0.28 -0.50 -1.95
N HIS A 888 -1.40 -0.38 -1.24
CA HIS A 888 -1.48 -0.67 0.19
C HIS A 888 -1.07 -2.12 0.53
N GLY A 889 -1.70 -3.09 -0.15
CA GLY A 889 -1.40 -4.50 0.06
C GLY A 889 0.06 -4.82 -0.26
N SER A 890 0.60 -4.27 -1.34
CA SER A 890 1.97 -4.53 -1.77
C SER A 890 2.99 -3.89 -0.84
N ASN A 891 2.72 -2.70 -0.30
CA ASN A 891 3.56 -2.05 0.71
C ASN A 891 3.62 -2.86 2.01
N LEU A 892 2.52 -3.50 2.42
CA LEU A 892 2.51 -4.44 3.55
C LEU A 892 3.44 -5.63 3.29
N VAL A 893 3.32 -6.28 2.13
CA VAL A 893 4.16 -7.43 1.76
C VAL A 893 5.64 -7.03 1.71
N ASN A 894 5.95 -5.91 1.07
CA ASN A 894 7.32 -5.40 0.92
C ASN A 894 7.96 -5.06 2.27
N THR A 895 7.21 -4.38 3.15
CA THR A 895 7.67 -4.04 4.51
C THR A 895 8.07 -5.31 5.27
N LEU A 896 7.22 -6.34 5.26
CA LEU A 896 7.50 -7.60 5.95
C LEU A 896 8.73 -8.33 5.37
N GLN A 897 8.90 -8.30 4.03
CA GLN A 897 10.09 -8.87 3.38
C GLN A 897 11.37 -8.11 3.75
N LEU A 898 11.35 -6.78 3.70
CA LEU A 898 12.50 -5.94 4.04
C LEU A 898 12.86 -6.01 5.53
N MET A 899 11.91 -6.32 6.42
CA MET A 899 12.22 -6.60 7.83
C MET A 899 13.07 -7.87 8.00
N LEU A 900 12.93 -8.85 7.09
CA LEU A 900 13.59 -10.16 7.14
C LEU A 900 14.85 -10.27 6.27
N LEU A 901 14.87 -9.65 5.08
CA LEU A 901 15.96 -9.78 4.14
C LEU A 901 16.17 -8.48 3.37
N GLN A 902 17.40 -7.95 3.40
CA GLN A 902 17.81 -6.81 2.58
C GLN A 902 19.14 -7.11 1.87
N PRO A 903 19.26 -6.85 0.57
CA PRO A 903 20.54 -6.89 -0.13
C PRO A 903 21.35 -5.60 0.10
N ASP A 904 22.65 -5.75 0.34
CA ASP A 904 23.61 -4.65 0.42
C ASP A 904 24.89 -4.98 -0.36
N GLY A 905 24.90 -4.65 -1.66
CA GLY A 905 25.93 -5.14 -2.58
C GLY A 905 25.92 -6.68 -2.60
N ASP A 906 27.06 -7.28 -2.23
CA ASP A 906 27.17 -8.73 -2.14
C ASP A 906 26.59 -9.31 -0.85
N LYS A 907 26.44 -8.49 0.20
CA LYS A 907 25.96 -8.91 1.52
C LYS A 907 24.45 -9.16 1.50
N ILE A 908 24.02 -10.11 2.33
CA ILE A 908 22.61 -10.44 2.57
C ILE A 908 22.32 -10.18 4.05
N LEU A 909 21.69 -9.05 4.36
CA LEU A 909 21.30 -8.69 5.71
C LEU A 909 20.05 -9.49 6.12
N LEU A 910 20.14 -10.30 7.17
CA LEU A 910 19.02 -11.08 7.69
C LEU A 910 18.49 -10.53 9.00
N ALA A 911 17.17 -10.43 9.07
CA ALA A 911 16.40 -9.81 10.13
C ALA A 911 16.84 -8.36 10.49
N PRO A 912 17.10 -7.48 9.50
CA PRO A 912 17.59 -6.11 9.76
C PRO A 912 16.62 -5.24 10.59
N ALA A 913 15.32 -5.51 10.54
CA ALA A 913 14.30 -4.75 11.28
C ALA A 913 13.24 -5.67 11.91
N TRP A 914 13.67 -6.78 12.51
CA TRP A 914 12.77 -7.77 13.09
C TRP A 914 12.45 -7.46 14.57
N PRO A 915 11.17 -7.38 15.00
CA PRO A 915 10.81 -7.04 16.37
C PRO A 915 11.28 -8.08 17.39
N GLU A 916 11.61 -7.63 18.59
CA GLU A 916 12.00 -8.52 19.69
C GLU A 916 10.83 -9.46 20.06
N GLY A 917 11.14 -10.74 20.26
CA GLY A 917 10.16 -11.75 20.65
C GLY A 917 9.28 -12.29 19.53
N TRP A 918 9.33 -11.72 18.32
CA TRP A 918 8.69 -12.28 17.13
C TRP A 918 9.45 -13.51 16.62
N GLU A 919 8.72 -14.52 16.17
CA GLU A 919 9.25 -15.77 15.62
C GLU A 919 8.65 -16.03 14.24
N ALA A 920 9.47 -16.51 13.31
CA ALA A 920 9.04 -16.78 11.94
C ALA A 920 9.85 -17.91 11.29
N ASP A 921 9.26 -18.54 10.28
CA ASP A 921 9.94 -19.36 9.27
C ASP A 921 9.81 -18.66 7.93
N PHE A 922 10.87 -18.61 7.14
CA PHE A 922 10.82 -17.93 5.85
C PHE A 922 11.75 -18.56 4.83
N LYS A 923 11.39 -18.38 3.57
CA LYS A 923 12.21 -18.62 2.38
C LYS A 923 12.05 -17.43 1.45
N LEU A 924 13.13 -16.69 1.20
CA LEU A 924 13.15 -15.49 0.36
C LEU A 924 14.34 -15.51 -0.60
N HIS A 925 14.29 -14.66 -1.62
CA HIS A 925 15.33 -14.53 -2.64
C HIS A 925 16.17 -13.27 -2.44
N ALA A 926 17.44 -13.38 -2.80
CA ALA A 926 18.46 -12.33 -2.75
C ALA A 926 19.23 -12.30 -4.10
N PRO A 927 20.02 -11.24 -4.36
CA PRO A 927 20.85 -11.11 -5.55
C PRO A 927 21.67 -12.37 -5.90
N LYS A 928 22.07 -12.52 -7.15
CA LYS A 928 22.85 -13.60 -7.77
C LYS A 928 22.18 -14.96 -7.61
N ASN A 929 20.89 -15.04 -7.99
CA ASN A 929 20.06 -16.24 -7.96
C ASN A 929 20.13 -16.98 -6.61
N THR A 930 20.04 -16.23 -5.51
CA THR A 930 20.24 -16.79 -4.17
C THR A 930 18.92 -16.93 -3.44
N THR A 931 18.68 -18.09 -2.86
CA THR A 931 17.56 -18.35 -1.96
C THR A 931 18.09 -18.54 -0.54
N VAL A 932 17.46 -17.87 0.41
CA VAL A 932 17.72 -18.00 1.84
C VAL A 932 16.48 -18.54 2.52
N GLU A 933 16.64 -19.66 3.21
CA GLU A 933 15.61 -20.30 4.04
C GLU A 933 16.11 -20.36 5.49
N ALA A 934 15.33 -19.89 6.45
CA ALA A 934 15.72 -19.86 7.86
C ALA A 934 14.52 -19.75 8.82
N SER A 935 14.79 -19.96 10.10
CA SER A 935 13.86 -19.75 11.21
C SER A 935 14.41 -18.68 12.16
N ILE A 936 13.54 -17.85 12.72
CA ILE A 936 13.85 -16.98 13.86
C ILE A 936 13.13 -17.54 15.09
N ARG A 937 13.89 -17.88 16.14
CA ARG A 937 13.37 -18.39 17.42
C ARG A 937 14.11 -17.73 18.57
N LYS A 938 13.39 -17.25 19.58
CA LYS A 938 13.99 -16.63 20.79
C LYS A 938 15.13 -15.65 20.49
N GLY A 939 14.93 -14.78 19.49
CA GLY A 939 15.92 -13.76 19.08
C GLY A 939 17.16 -14.31 18.36
N LYS A 940 17.11 -15.52 17.78
CA LYS A 940 18.22 -16.14 17.06
C LYS A 940 17.77 -16.69 15.71
N ILE A 941 18.67 -16.57 14.71
CA ILE A 941 18.52 -17.28 13.43
C ILE A 941 18.96 -18.74 13.62
N GLU A 942 18.08 -19.65 13.23
CA GLU A 942 18.24 -21.11 13.26
C GLU A 942 17.91 -21.68 11.86
N ASN A 943 18.30 -22.93 11.59
CA ASN A 943 18.01 -23.66 10.34
C ASN A 943 18.40 -22.93 9.04
N LEU A 944 19.40 -22.02 9.09
CA LEU A 944 19.83 -21.24 7.93
C LEU A 944 20.35 -22.16 6.82
N LYS A 945 19.68 -22.11 5.67
CA LYS A 945 20.06 -22.75 4.41
C LYS A 945 20.13 -21.69 3.33
N VAL A 946 21.29 -21.59 2.69
CA VAL A 946 21.53 -20.68 1.57
C VAL A 946 21.81 -21.50 0.32
N THR A 947 21.12 -21.18 -0.76
CA THR A 947 21.32 -21.82 -2.08
C THR A 947 21.65 -20.73 -3.10
N PRO A 948 22.81 -20.78 -3.78
CA PRO A 948 23.83 -21.81 -3.66
C PRO A 948 24.68 -21.65 -2.37
N PRO A 949 25.28 -22.74 -1.82
CA PRO A 949 25.90 -22.72 -0.48
C PRO A 949 27.05 -21.73 -0.30
N GLU A 950 27.79 -21.41 -1.35
CA GLU A 950 28.92 -20.46 -1.33
C GLU A 950 28.50 -19.03 -0.95
N ARG A 951 27.21 -18.69 -1.13
CA ARG A 951 26.63 -17.40 -0.73
C ARG A 951 26.36 -17.30 0.77
N ALA A 952 26.48 -18.40 1.53
CA ALA A 952 26.31 -18.38 2.98
C ALA A 952 27.30 -17.45 3.69
N LYS A 953 28.50 -17.26 3.12
CA LYS A 953 29.52 -16.35 3.65
C LYS A 953 29.11 -14.87 3.59
N ASP A 954 28.15 -14.55 2.72
CA ASP A 954 27.70 -13.17 2.50
C ASP A 954 26.53 -12.80 3.43
N VAL A 955 25.99 -13.76 4.18
CA VAL A 955 24.91 -13.54 5.13
C VAL A 955 25.41 -12.81 6.38
N VAL A 956 24.69 -11.74 6.76
CA VAL A 956 24.91 -10.97 7.98
C VAL A 956 23.71 -11.16 8.89
N ASP A 957 23.93 -11.76 10.07
CA ASP A 957 22.92 -11.91 11.12
C ASP A 957 22.77 -10.59 11.89
N CYS A 958 21.69 -9.85 11.61
CA CYS A 958 21.40 -8.57 12.24
C CYS A 958 20.79 -8.70 13.65
N LEU A 959 20.39 -9.90 14.10
CA LEU A 959 19.90 -10.11 15.47
C LEU A 959 21.05 -10.12 16.49
N LYS A 960 22.25 -10.53 16.07
CA LYS A 960 23.44 -10.63 16.94
C LYS A 960 24.19 -9.32 17.13
N LYS A 961 23.94 -8.31 16.30
CA LYS A 961 24.71 -7.05 16.26
C LYS A 961 23.80 -5.88 15.96
N LYS A 962 23.94 -4.76 16.67
CA LYS A 962 23.62 -3.46 16.06
C LYS A 962 24.56 -3.32 14.86
N VAL A 963 24.05 -3.47 13.65
CA VAL A 963 24.84 -3.34 12.43
C VAL A 963 25.28 -1.88 12.31
N THR A 964 26.48 -1.58 12.79
CA THR A 964 27.14 -0.29 12.53
C THR A 964 27.84 -0.33 11.16
N PRO A 965 28.03 0.84 10.53
CA PRO A 965 28.56 1.00 9.18
C PRO A 965 29.85 0.22 8.88
#